data_AF-A0A1Q5AP23-F1
#
_entry.id   AF-A0A1Q5AP23-F1
#
_cell.length_a   1.000
_cell.length_b   1.000
_cell.length_c   1.000
_cell.angle_alpha   90.00
_cell.angle_beta   90.00
_cell.angle_gamma   90.00
#
_symmetry.space_group_name_H-M   'P 1'
#
loop_
_entity.id
_entity.type
_entity.pdbx_description
1 polymer ?
#
loop_
_entity_poly.entity_id
_entity_poly.type
_entity_poly.pdbx_seq_one_letter_code
_entity_poly.pdbx_strand_id
1 'polypeptide(L)'
;MTTDELNRAVTGPDDAIRDEWTALAAEVIGCPVETVQDRADTASFIDLGGTSLRAADFAARVERRLGISPPLRALRGSVPLAQALAQAGEYRPVPASAPATSVYRPLLPSQDGMLMAEGQHGGRGVRVLFTAESATPFEPDRLRATLAELTRSHEALRTAFTRTDTGYARRVLATWQPRLIEQRLAPPPGVDPVAIVHAQLAASPDLLAPFTEPPVLFVHSQVDGGSDLLSILVHHALLDGWALAQFWRAFARAYTAGTAAPGPSPELIVSRYQELTASGRLAELTQLAVADLADLPGTVPLPVDRARPETLDVSGAHLPFGLSAELRDRVMKTARQLGVTHTVVLFTAWATAVGRRIGLRDLAVGVGMSGRQVAELHDVLGLCVRIVPVRCRLDDTRTVAEHLRACAAGWAAAAERAELPLEHIIPALGQDEVTDRMPVIQAVFEAHDELLGGRVREGGLELTLHEGYCGASHMETTLFLTSWGERPVLQLEYQSAVFGPGEAVDLVEGFTAALEELVADVDAPLSSVRAISAGQRERLAALSDGPATDCAAGLWQLFEETAARHPDAVAVEALTYDELLAAARTHASALADVRPGDRVVLAVPRGVAEVVAVLAVLHRGAAYVGIDADAPREWLAEILRQVSPRAVIGSPELAELASCPAVPPWAPTDPLVPGPEPAPADPARTAYLAFTSGSTGRPKGVPVPHRAVVRLVRDAGYVRLGPDERYLRLAPLAFDASTLELFAPLLSGASLQVFPDGPVAPTELARFLVERRVSVLWLTAGLFRLVVDHRPEAFAPVRQVLTGGDVVPPEQVRRLLERYPGLRVTNGYGPTECTTFTTVHHLDSPAEVSDPLPIGRPVPGTRVFVLDEDGHPVPPGAVGELCVGGAGLADGYLGAPEETARAFGGRAPDTGERLYRTGDLVRWDGRGRLVFIGRRDHQMKVRGFRVEPDAVARRLREHPQVRDAVVAGDGDPGADRRLLAGVIVADPAPSVAELRAWIADALPSWAVPELWSFTDAFPLTSNAKVDLQALAKHAVA
;
A
#
# COMPACT_ATOMS: atom_id res chain seq x y z
N MET A 1 17.17 -78.92 1.21
CA MET A 1 16.56 -77.59 1.27
C MET A 1 17.08 -76.89 2.51
N THR A 2 17.93 -75.90 2.31
CA THR A 2 18.52 -75.09 3.40
C THR A 2 17.53 -74.01 3.86
N THR A 3 17.72 -73.47 5.06
CA THR A 3 16.94 -72.34 5.59
C THR A 3 17.01 -71.11 4.67
N ASP A 4 18.07 -70.96 3.88
CA ASP A 4 18.23 -69.94 2.84
C ASP A 4 17.38 -70.18 1.57
N GLU A 5 16.93 -71.41 1.34
CA GLU A 5 15.98 -71.75 0.26
C GLU A 5 14.53 -71.61 0.73
N LEU A 6 14.26 -71.69 2.05
CA LEU A 6 12.96 -71.31 2.63
C LEU A 6 12.80 -69.79 2.77
N ASN A 7 13.87 -69.04 3.09
CA ASN A 7 13.84 -67.58 3.16
C ASN A 7 13.69 -66.90 1.78
N ARG A 8 14.00 -67.61 0.69
CA ARG A 8 13.75 -67.12 -0.69
C ARG A 8 12.35 -67.44 -1.23
N ALA A 9 11.49 -68.10 -0.45
CA ALA A 9 10.19 -68.60 -0.91
C ALA A 9 8.97 -67.98 -0.24
N VAL A 10 9.12 -66.88 0.50
CA VAL A 10 7.97 -66.11 1.05
C VAL A 10 8.23 -64.61 0.87
N THR A 11 8.20 -64.13 -0.37
CA THR A 11 7.83 -62.74 -0.65
C THR A 11 6.33 -62.63 -0.39
N GLY A 12 5.95 -62.13 0.78
CA GLY A 12 4.55 -61.84 1.07
C GLY A 12 4.03 -60.72 0.16
N PRO A 13 2.70 -60.56 0.03
CA PRO A 13 2.11 -59.45 -0.72
C PRO A 13 2.57 -58.06 -0.21
N ASP A 14 2.95 -57.93 1.07
CA ASP A 14 3.40 -56.66 1.66
C ASP A 14 4.81 -56.20 1.21
N ASP A 15 5.74 -57.14 0.97
CA ASP A 15 7.11 -56.80 0.52
C ASP A 15 7.10 -56.40 -0.96
N ALA A 16 6.28 -57.06 -1.79
CA ALA A 16 6.13 -56.71 -3.21
C ALA A 16 5.51 -55.31 -3.40
N ILE A 17 4.51 -54.96 -2.59
CA ILE A 17 3.92 -53.60 -2.58
C ILE A 17 4.96 -52.57 -2.16
N ARG A 18 5.78 -52.87 -1.14
CA ARG A 18 6.85 -51.96 -0.67
C ARG A 18 7.93 -51.76 -1.73
N ASP A 19 8.34 -52.82 -2.44
CA ASP A 19 9.32 -52.73 -3.52
C ASP A 19 8.80 -51.89 -4.69
N GLU A 20 7.56 -52.12 -5.15
CA GLU A 20 6.98 -51.32 -6.23
C GLU A 20 6.69 -49.88 -5.80
N TRP A 21 6.29 -49.64 -4.54
CA TRP A 21 6.13 -48.30 -3.96
C TRP A 21 7.43 -47.50 -3.96
N THR A 22 8.54 -48.11 -3.53
CA THR A 22 9.86 -47.46 -3.54
C THR A 22 10.40 -47.25 -4.96
N ALA A 23 10.18 -48.22 -5.86
CA ALA A 23 10.55 -48.07 -7.27
C ALA A 23 9.77 -46.94 -7.96
N LEU A 24 8.47 -46.82 -7.73
CA LEU A 24 7.65 -45.74 -8.25
C LEU A 24 8.06 -44.37 -7.69
N ALA A 25 8.38 -44.29 -6.39
CA ALA A 25 8.87 -43.06 -5.80
C ALA A 25 10.21 -42.63 -6.43
N ALA A 26 11.13 -43.57 -6.62
CA ALA A 26 12.41 -43.33 -7.27
C ALA A 26 12.26 -42.88 -8.73
N GLU A 27 11.35 -43.50 -9.48
CA GLU A 27 11.01 -43.13 -10.87
C GLU A 27 10.50 -41.69 -10.96
N VAL A 28 9.54 -41.33 -10.10
CA VAL A 28 8.92 -39.99 -10.09
C VAL A 28 9.90 -38.91 -9.60
N ILE A 29 10.73 -39.23 -8.62
CA ILE A 29 11.76 -38.32 -8.10
C ILE A 29 12.91 -38.16 -9.10
N GLY A 30 13.18 -39.19 -9.91
CA GLY A 30 14.30 -39.25 -10.84
C GLY A 30 15.62 -39.59 -10.16
N CYS A 31 15.62 -40.55 -9.23
CA CYS A 31 16.81 -41.00 -8.50
C CYS A 31 16.95 -42.54 -8.52
N PRO A 32 18.12 -43.10 -8.16
CA PRO A 32 18.28 -44.55 -8.06
C PRO A 32 17.35 -45.15 -6.99
N VAL A 33 16.80 -46.34 -7.26
CA VAL A 33 15.84 -47.02 -6.36
C VAL A 33 16.45 -47.28 -4.99
N GLU A 34 17.73 -47.61 -4.95
CA GLU A 34 18.50 -47.88 -3.72
C GLU A 34 18.51 -46.64 -2.80
N THR A 35 18.54 -45.43 -3.38
CA THR A 35 18.52 -44.18 -2.61
C THR A 35 17.22 -44.00 -1.84
N VAL A 36 16.10 -44.43 -2.43
CA VAL A 36 14.79 -44.38 -1.80
C VAL A 36 14.66 -45.51 -0.79
N GLN A 37 15.05 -46.73 -1.14
CA GLN A 37 14.97 -47.91 -0.26
C GLN A 37 15.74 -47.71 1.05
N ASP A 38 16.99 -47.24 0.98
CA ASP A 38 17.86 -47.04 2.16
C ASP A 38 17.30 -46.00 3.15
N ARG A 39 16.41 -45.13 2.69
CA ARG A 39 15.93 -43.97 3.44
C ARG A 39 14.43 -43.99 3.68
N ALA A 40 13.66 -44.93 3.12
CA ALA A 40 12.20 -44.91 3.15
C ALA A 40 11.59 -44.86 4.56
N ASP A 41 12.27 -45.45 5.56
CA ASP A 41 11.82 -45.46 6.96
C ASP A 41 12.09 -44.16 7.72
N THR A 42 13.00 -43.31 7.23
CA THR A 42 13.46 -42.09 7.93
C THR A 42 13.24 -40.81 7.14
N ALA A 43 13.13 -40.91 5.81
CA ALA A 43 12.97 -39.79 4.91
C ALA A 43 11.55 -39.76 4.36
N SER A 44 10.94 -38.57 4.38
CA SER A 44 9.69 -38.31 3.68
C SER A 44 9.89 -38.26 2.17
N PHE A 45 8.79 -38.28 1.41
CA PHE A 45 8.85 -38.09 -0.05
C PHE A 45 9.55 -36.76 -0.41
N ILE A 46 9.37 -35.72 0.40
CA ILE A 46 10.02 -34.41 0.22
C ILE A 46 11.53 -34.48 0.50
N ASP A 47 11.95 -35.19 1.56
CA ASP A 47 13.39 -35.35 1.91
C ASP A 47 14.20 -36.09 0.84
N LEU A 48 13.50 -36.84 -0.02
CA LEU A 48 14.04 -37.56 -1.15
C LEU A 48 14.06 -36.72 -2.45
N GLY A 49 13.56 -35.48 -2.42
CA GLY A 49 13.48 -34.60 -3.60
C GLY A 49 12.11 -34.63 -4.29
N GLY A 50 11.09 -35.11 -3.60
CA GLY A 50 9.70 -34.98 -4.02
C GLY A 50 9.13 -33.58 -3.77
N THR A 51 8.09 -33.25 -4.52
CA THR A 51 7.38 -31.96 -4.46
C THR A 51 5.88 -32.17 -4.51
N SER A 52 5.09 -31.10 -4.37
CA SER A 52 3.62 -31.19 -4.40
C SER A 52 3.08 -31.78 -5.70
N LEU A 53 3.73 -31.46 -6.83
CA LEU A 53 3.34 -31.92 -8.16
C LEU A 53 3.77 -33.37 -8.39
N ARG A 54 5.02 -33.71 -8.04
CA ARG A 54 5.54 -35.08 -8.06
C ARG A 54 4.76 -35.99 -7.11
N ALA A 55 4.31 -35.48 -5.96
CA ALA A 55 3.48 -36.25 -5.03
C ALA A 55 2.13 -36.62 -5.64
N ALA A 56 1.53 -35.71 -6.44
CA ALA A 56 0.29 -36.01 -7.17
C ALA A 56 0.52 -37.02 -8.30
N ASP A 57 1.63 -36.90 -9.06
CA ASP A 57 2.01 -37.90 -10.07
C ASP A 57 2.27 -39.27 -9.42
N PHE A 58 3.04 -39.30 -8.33
CA PHE A 58 3.32 -40.51 -7.58
C PHE A 58 2.04 -41.17 -7.05
N ALA A 59 1.16 -40.41 -6.40
CA ALA A 59 -0.12 -40.94 -5.93
C ALA A 59 -0.97 -41.51 -7.08
N ALA A 60 -1.07 -40.80 -8.20
CA ALA A 60 -1.81 -41.26 -9.38
C ALA A 60 -1.22 -42.55 -9.99
N ARG A 61 0.10 -42.74 -9.95
CA ARG A 61 0.74 -43.99 -10.41
C ARG A 61 0.54 -45.13 -9.44
N VAL A 62 0.65 -44.86 -8.14
CA VAL A 62 0.39 -45.83 -7.07
C VAL A 62 -1.06 -46.33 -7.14
N GLU A 63 -2.04 -45.44 -7.26
CA GLU A 63 -3.45 -45.79 -7.39
C GLU A 63 -3.69 -46.76 -8.56
N ARG A 64 -3.07 -46.49 -9.71
CA ARG A 64 -3.21 -47.31 -10.93
C ARG A 64 -2.50 -48.66 -10.86
N ARG A 65 -1.32 -48.72 -10.26
CA ARG A 65 -0.47 -49.93 -10.30
C ARG A 65 -0.62 -50.81 -9.07
N LEU A 66 -0.82 -50.20 -7.90
CA LEU A 66 -0.87 -50.88 -6.61
C LEU A 66 -2.29 -50.98 -6.03
N GLY A 67 -3.27 -50.24 -6.58
CA GLY A 67 -4.66 -50.31 -6.11
C GLY A 67 -4.88 -49.71 -4.70
N ILE A 68 -3.93 -48.89 -4.24
CA ILE A 68 -3.99 -48.19 -2.95
C ILE A 68 -3.95 -46.68 -3.18
N SER A 69 -4.58 -45.89 -2.30
CA SER A 69 -4.60 -44.44 -2.38
C SER A 69 -3.83 -43.84 -1.20
N PRO A 70 -2.59 -43.37 -1.41
CA PRO A 70 -1.82 -42.74 -0.36
C PRO A 70 -2.37 -41.34 -0.05
N PRO A 71 -2.52 -40.96 1.23
CA PRO A 71 -2.97 -39.62 1.57
C PRO A 71 -1.95 -38.58 1.09
N LEU A 72 -2.37 -37.69 0.19
CA LEU A 72 -1.50 -36.65 -0.38
C LEU A 72 -0.88 -35.75 0.69
N ARG A 73 -1.55 -35.54 1.83
CA ARG A 73 -0.99 -34.84 2.98
C ARG A 73 0.27 -35.52 3.54
N ALA A 74 0.29 -36.86 3.60
CA ALA A 74 1.47 -37.57 4.08
C ALA A 74 2.64 -37.43 3.10
N LEU A 75 2.36 -37.50 1.79
CA LEU A 75 3.37 -37.33 0.74
C LEU A 75 3.90 -35.90 0.63
N ARG A 76 3.08 -34.90 0.97
CA ARG A 76 3.43 -33.47 0.98
C ARG A 76 3.92 -32.97 2.34
N GLY A 77 4.04 -33.85 3.33
CA GLY A 77 4.52 -33.54 4.67
C GLY A 77 5.86 -34.19 4.97
N SER A 78 6.28 -34.09 6.23
CA SER A 78 7.49 -34.71 6.77
C SER A 78 7.26 -36.17 7.21
N VAL A 79 6.20 -36.82 6.74
CA VAL A 79 5.90 -38.21 7.07
C VAL A 79 6.86 -39.12 6.29
N PRO A 80 7.64 -40.01 6.94
CA PRO A 80 8.50 -40.95 6.25
C PRO A 80 7.74 -41.77 5.20
N LEU A 81 8.39 -42.04 4.08
CA LEU A 81 7.77 -42.67 2.91
C LEU A 81 7.14 -44.04 3.24
N ALA A 82 7.77 -44.82 4.13
CA ALA A 82 7.22 -46.09 4.61
C ALA A 82 5.97 -45.91 5.49
N GLN A 83 5.91 -44.83 6.28
CA GLN A 83 4.74 -44.51 7.10
C GLN A 83 3.59 -43.97 6.24
N ALA A 84 3.89 -43.24 5.16
CA ALA A 84 2.88 -42.81 4.18
C ALA A 84 2.22 -44.01 3.50
N LEU A 85 3.00 -45.06 3.17
CA LEU A 85 2.46 -46.33 2.67
C LEU A 85 1.53 -46.99 3.69
N ALA A 86 1.90 -47.01 4.98
CA ALA A 86 1.07 -47.58 6.03
C ALA A 86 -0.26 -46.81 6.27
N GLN A 87 -0.35 -45.56 5.80
CA GLN A 87 -1.56 -44.75 5.84
C GLN A 87 -2.40 -44.83 4.55
N ALA A 88 -1.92 -45.56 3.53
CA ALA A 88 -2.62 -45.68 2.26
C ALA A 88 -3.95 -46.43 2.46
N GLY A 89 -5.02 -45.86 1.91
CA GLY A 89 -6.34 -46.46 1.89
C GLY A 89 -6.56 -47.33 0.66
N GLU A 90 -7.75 -47.91 0.56
CA GLU A 90 -8.21 -48.57 -0.67
C GLU A 90 -8.47 -47.52 -1.76
N TYR A 91 -7.91 -47.74 -2.97
CA TYR A 91 -8.21 -46.88 -4.11
C TYR A 91 -9.65 -47.09 -4.59
N ARG A 92 -10.40 -46.00 -4.67
CA ARG A 92 -11.77 -45.98 -5.20
C ARG A 92 -11.81 -45.19 -6.49
N PRO A 93 -12.01 -45.83 -7.65
CA PRO A 93 -11.99 -45.15 -8.92
C PRO A 93 -13.19 -44.22 -9.07
N VAL A 94 -12.97 -43.07 -9.70
CA VAL A 94 -14.04 -42.15 -10.09
C VAL A 94 -14.89 -42.83 -11.17
N PRO A 95 -16.22 -42.89 -11.00
CA PRO A 95 -17.09 -43.48 -12.01
C PRO A 95 -16.87 -42.81 -13.37
N ALA A 96 -16.62 -43.62 -14.40
CA ALA A 96 -16.52 -43.11 -15.77
C ALA A 96 -17.83 -42.39 -16.14
N SER A 97 -17.74 -41.17 -16.67
CA SER A 97 -18.91 -40.52 -17.23
C SER A 97 -19.45 -41.34 -18.39
N ALA A 98 -20.77 -41.50 -18.47
CA ALA A 98 -21.39 -41.93 -19.72
C ALA A 98 -20.96 -40.97 -20.85
N PRO A 99 -20.72 -41.47 -22.07
CA PRO A 99 -20.35 -40.62 -23.20
C PRO A 99 -21.43 -39.55 -23.40
N ALA A 100 -21.09 -38.28 -23.14
CA ALA A 100 -22.04 -37.19 -23.32
C ALA A 100 -22.32 -37.00 -24.82
N THR A 101 -23.54 -37.31 -25.25
CA THR A 101 -23.96 -37.23 -26.66
C THR A 101 -24.38 -35.82 -27.08
N SER A 102 -24.59 -34.91 -26.12
CA SER A 102 -24.94 -33.51 -26.40
C SER A 102 -23.74 -32.71 -26.88
N VAL A 103 -23.97 -31.89 -27.90
CA VAL A 103 -23.03 -30.88 -28.42
C VAL A 103 -22.83 -29.76 -27.40
N TYR A 104 -23.90 -29.34 -26.71
CA TYR A 104 -23.84 -28.33 -25.66
C TYR A 104 -23.76 -29.01 -24.31
N ARG A 105 -22.73 -28.66 -23.53
CA ARG A 105 -22.42 -29.27 -22.23
C ARG A 105 -22.22 -28.18 -21.17
N PRO A 106 -22.52 -28.45 -19.88
CA PRO A 106 -22.21 -27.53 -18.79
C PRO A 106 -20.72 -27.19 -18.75
N LEU A 107 -20.35 -26.02 -18.23
CA LEU A 107 -18.95 -25.67 -17.98
C LEU A 107 -18.28 -26.65 -17.01
N LEU A 108 -16.96 -26.78 -17.11
CA LEU A 108 -16.15 -27.34 -16.03
C LEU A 108 -16.16 -26.36 -14.85
N PRO A 109 -16.03 -26.81 -13.59
CA PRO A 109 -16.26 -25.95 -12.42
C PRO A 109 -15.56 -24.58 -12.50
N SER A 110 -14.24 -24.52 -12.72
CA SER A 110 -13.53 -23.22 -12.80
C SER A 110 -13.53 -22.50 -14.14
N GLN A 111 -14.25 -22.99 -15.15
CA GLN A 111 -14.42 -22.22 -16.38
C GLN A 111 -15.39 -21.05 -16.16
N ASP A 112 -16.35 -21.19 -15.24
CA ASP A 112 -17.40 -20.19 -15.04
C ASP A 112 -16.83 -18.88 -14.50
N GLY A 113 -16.09 -18.94 -13.38
CA GLY A 113 -15.44 -17.76 -12.79
C GLY A 113 -14.47 -17.05 -13.74
N MET A 114 -13.72 -17.81 -14.54
CA MET A 114 -12.80 -17.25 -15.54
C MET A 114 -13.55 -16.49 -16.64
N LEU A 115 -14.56 -17.10 -17.27
CA LEU A 115 -15.34 -16.45 -18.33
C LEU A 115 -16.15 -15.26 -17.81
N MET A 116 -16.61 -15.31 -16.55
CA MET A 116 -17.26 -14.18 -15.89
C MET A 116 -16.29 -13.00 -15.71
N ALA A 117 -15.09 -13.26 -15.19
CA ALA A 117 -14.06 -12.23 -14.99
C ALA A 117 -13.63 -11.59 -16.32
N GLU A 118 -13.50 -12.37 -17.39
CA GLU A 118 -13.18 -11.85 -18.73
C GLU A 118 -14.24 -10.88 -19.28
N GLY A 119 -15.52 -11.12 -18.95
CA GLY A 119 -16.60 -10.19 -19.26
C GLY A 119 -16.40 -8.80 -18.60
N GLN A 120 -15.74 -8.77 -17.44
CA GLN A 120 -15.41 -7.53 -16.71
C GLN A 120 -14.10 -6.91 -17.22
N HIS A 121 -13.17 -7.71 -17.73
CA HIS A 121 -11.86 -7.29 -18.28
C HIS A 121 -11.92 -6.75 -19.72
N GLY A 122 -13.05 -6.17 -20.13
CA GLY A 122 -13.24 -5.66 -21.49
C GLY A 122 -13.17 -6.75 -22.57
N GLY A 123 -13.42 -8.02 -22.22
CA GLY A 123 -13.35 -9.15 -23.14
C GLY A 123 -11.94 -9.67 -23.43
N ARG A 124 -10.91 -9.20 -22.71
CA ARG A 124 -9.55 -9.76 -22.81
C ARG A 124 -9.48 -11.08 -22.05
N GLY A 125 -9.48 -12.18 -22.80
CA GLY A 125 -9.38 -13.54 -22.25
C GLY A 125 -8.04 -13.86 -21.60
N VAL A 126 -8.03 -14.82 -20.68
CA VAL A 126 -6.79 -15.34 -20.10
C VAL A 126 -6.12 -16.25 -21.14
N ARG A 127 -4.94 -15.86 -21.63
CA ARG A 127 -4.23 -16.57 -22.72
C ARG A 127 -2.95 -17.21 -22.21
N VAL A 128 -2.73 -18.45 -22.60
CA VAL A 128 -1.50 -19.20 -22.31
C VAL A 128 -0.75 -19.46 -23.60
N LEU A 129 0.56 -19.24 -23.58
CA LEU A 129 1.45 -19.40 -24.72
C LEU A 129 2.62 -20.30 -24.37
N PHE A 130 2.85 -21.34 -25.16
CA PHE A 130 4.06 -22.16 -25.09
C PHE A 130 4.64 -22.36 -26.48
N THR A 131 5.95 -22.37 -26.58
CA THR A 131 6.69 -22.68 -27.81
C THR A 131 7.57 -23.90 -27.59
N ALA A 132 7.39 -24.92 -28.43
CA ALA A 132 8.27 -26.06 -28.51
C ALA A 132 9.34 -25.82 -29.59
N GLU A 133 10.59 -25.88 -29.18
CA GLU A 133 11.76 -25.89 -30.05
C GLU A 133 12.18 -27.34 -30.30
N SER A 134 12.30 -27.71 -31.59
CA SER A 134 12.73 -29.04 -32.00
C SER A 134 14.12 -28.97 -32.65
N ALA A 135 15.02 -29.84 -32.21
CA ALA A 135 16.33 -30.00 -32.85
C ALA A 135 16.21 -30.57 -34.28
N THR A 136 15.14 -31.31 -34.55
CA THR A 136 14.84 -31.86 -35.89
C THR A 136 13.72 -31.04 -36.54
N PRO A 137 13.88 -30.54 -37.77
CA PRO A 137 12.81 -29.81 -38.46
C PRO A 137 11.51 -30.61 -38.55
N PHE A 138 10.37 -29.93 -38.40
CA PHE A 138 9.07 -30.59 -38.56
C PHE A 138 8.77 -30.76 -40.05
N GLU A 139 8.49 -31.99 -40.48
CA GLU A 139 7.89 -32.26 -41.79
C GLU A 139 6.45 -31.69 -41.81
N PRO A 140 6.13 -30.73 -42.71
CA PRO A 140 4.87 -29.99 -42.68
C PRO A 140 3.60 -30.84 -42.80
N ASP A 141 3.58 -31.83 -43.70
CA ASP A 141 2.38 -32.65 -43.91
C ASP A 141 2.09 -33.54 -42.71
N ARG A 142 3.14 -34.13 -42.14
CA ARG A 142 3.09 -34.88 -40.88
C ARG A 142 2.68 -34.01 -39.71
N LEU A 143 3.14 -32.76 -39.64
CA LEU A 143 2.73 -31.81 -38.60
C LEU A 143 1.22 -31.53 -38.67
N ARG A 144 0.71 -31.20 -39.86
CA ARG A 144 -0.74 -30.97 -40.08
C ARG A 144 -1.56 -32.21 -39.72
N ALA A 145 -1.13 -33.39 -40.18
CA ALA A 145 -1.79 -34.66 -39.86
C ALA A 145 -1.80 -34.94 -38.35
N THR A 146 -0.68 -34.69 -37.66
CA THR A 146 -0.55 -34.88 -36.21
C THR A 146 -1.49 -33.97 -35.43
N LEU A 147 -1.56 -32.69 -35.78
CA LEU A 147 -2.45 -31.74 -35.11
C LEU A 147 -3.93 -32.10 -35.34
N ALA A 148 -4.31 -32.48 -36.56
CA ALA A 148 -5.67 -32.94 -36.87
C ALA A 148 -6.06 -34.22 -36.10
N GLU A 149 -5.10 -35.12 -35.92
CA GLU A 149 -5.29 -36.36 -35.20
C GLU A 149 -5.44 -36.13 -33.68
N LEU A 150 -4.65 -35.21 -33.11
CA LEU A 150 -4.77 -34.81 -31.71
C LEU A 150 -6.11 -34.11 -31.41
N THR A 151 -6.54 -33.17 -32.26
CA THR A 151 -7.82 -32.48 -32.06
C THR A 151 -9.01 -33.44 -32.17
N ARG A 152 -8.90 -34.48 -33.02
CA ARG A 152 -9.89 -35.56 -33.12
C ARG A 152 -9.93 -36.44 -31.88
N SER A 153 -8.75 -36.75 -31.32
CA SER A 153 -8.58 -37.70 -30.21
C SER A 153 -8.79 -37.09 -28.81
N HIS A 154 -8.77 -35.75 -28.70
CA HIS A 154 -8.94 -35.04 -27.43
C HIS A 154 -10.07 -34.00 -27.52
N GLU A 155 -11.17 -34.22 -26.76
CA GLU A 155 -12.37 -33.38 -26.83
C GLU A 155 -12.10 -31.90 -26.48
N ALA A 156 -11.18 -31.62 -25.56
CA ALA A 156 -10.86 -30.27 -25.12
C ALA A 156 -10.38 -29.37 -26.27
N LEU A 157 -9.56 -29.90 -27.17
CA LEU A 157 -9.00 -29.13 -28.29
C LEU A 157 -10.04 -28.74 -29.36
N ARG A 158 -11.20 -29.41 -29.36
CA ARG A 158 -12.34 -29.13 -30.26
C ARG A 158 -13.54 -28.53 -29.53
N THR A 159 -13.32 -27.98 -28.34
CA THR A 159 -14.33 -27.31 -27.52
C THR A 159 -14.27 -25.79 -27.73
N ALA A 160 -15.43 -25.19 -28.01
CA ALA A 160 -15.64 -23.74 -27.98
C ALA A 160 -16.58 -23.38 -26.81
N PHE A 161 -16.73 -22.09 -26.54
CA PHE A 161 -17.71 -21.58 -25.58
C PHE A 161 -18.89 -20.93 -26.30
N THR A 162 -20.03 -20.84 -25.62
CA THR A 162 -21.19 -20.09 -26.10
C THR A 162 -21.85 -19.36 -24.94
N ARG A 163 -22.40 -18.18 -25.22
CA ARG A 163 -23.31 -17.51 -24.28
C ARG A 163 -24.68 -18.16 -24.38
N THR A 164 -25.34 -18.31 -23.24
CA THR A 164 -26.72 -18.78 -23.10
C THR A 164 -27.53 -17.72 -22.35
N ASP A 165 -28.85 -17.87 -22.30
CA ASP A 165 -29.72 -16.94 -21.56
C ASP A 165 -29.42 -16.89 -20.05
N THR A 166 -28.72 -17.92 -19.53
CA THR A 166 -28.42 -18.10 -18.11
C THR A 166 -26.93 -18.10 -17.79
N GLY A 167 -26.04 -17.76 -18.73
CA GLY A 167 -24.58 -17.75 -18.51
C GLY A 167 -23.78 -18.24 -19.72
N TYR A 168 -22.87 -19.20 -19.48
CA TYR A 168 -22.01 -19.79 -20.51
C TYR A 168 -22.14 -21.32 -20.55
N ALA A 169 -21.84 -21.91 -21.71
CA ALA A 169 -21.78 -23.36 -21.89
C ALA A 169 -20.61 -23.76 -22.79
N ARG A 170 -20.17 -25.02 -22.68
CA ARG A 170 -19.24 -25.64 -23.63
C ARG A 170 -20.00 -26.11 -24.85
N ARG A 171 -19.41 -25.90 -26.03
CA ARG A 171 -19.87 -26.44 -27.32
C ARG A 171 -18.78 -27.33 -27.89
N VAL A 172 -18.96 -28.65 -27.78
CA VAL A 172 -17.97 -29.64 -28.22
C VAL A 172 -18.26 -30.04 -29.67
N LEU A 173 -17.37 -29.70 -30.60
CA LEU A 173 -17.57 -29.92 -32.03
C LEU A 173 -17.28 -31.37 -32.41
N ALA A 174 -18.13 -32.00 -33.21
CA ALA A 174 -17.92 -33.39 -33.67
C ALA A 174 -16.67 -33.52 -34.57
N THR A 175 -16.43 -32.52 -35.42
CA THR A 175 -15.25 -32.38 -36.26
C THR A 175 -14.77 -30.93 -36.21
N TRP A 176 -13.46 -30.74 -36.17
CA TRP A 176 -12.83 -29.43 -36.23
C TRP A 176 -11.41 -29.55 -36.80
N GLN A 177 -11.04 -28.66 -37.72
CA GLN A 177 -9.68 -28.58 -38.22
C GLN A 177 -8.91 -27.49 -37.46
N PRO A 178 -7.73 -27.80 -36.90
CA PRO A 178 -6.95 -26.81 -36.18
C PRO A 178 -6.45 -25.69 -37.09
N ARG A 179 -6.49 -24.46 -36.58
CA ARG A 179 -5.79 -23.34 -37.21
C ARG A 179 -4.29 -23.49 -37.00
N LEU A 180 -3.56 -23.61 -38.12
CA LEU A 180 -2.10 -23.62 -38.17
C LEU A 180 -1.64 -22.45 -39.05
N ILE A 181 -0.83 -21.56 -38.50
CA ILE A 181 -0.11 -20.53 -39.26
C ILE A 181 1.30 -21.04 -39.50
N GLU A 182 1.69 -21.11 -40.77
CA GLU A 182 3.05 -21.48 -41.16
C GLU A 182 3.79 -20.21 -41.59
N GLN A 183 4.96 -19.98 -41.00
CA GLN A 183 5.79 -18.81 -41.28
C GLN A 183 7.27 -19.17 -41.37
N ARG A 184 8.03 -18.30 -42.04
CA ARG A 184 9.48 -18.37 -42.10
C ARG A 184 10.08 -17.19 -41.34
N LEU A 185 11.01 -17.47 -40.44
CA LEU A 185 11.66 -16.46 -39.60
C LEU A 185 13.13 -16.36 -39.96
N ALA A 186 13.56 -15.13 -40.23
CA ALA A 186 14.98 -14.76 -40.36
C ALA A 186 15.35 -13.86 -39.17
N PRO A 187 15.70 -14.43 -38.00
CA PRO A 187 16.03 -13.63 -36.82
C PRO A 187 17.29 -12.78 -37.06
N PRO A 188 17.32 -11.53 -36.59
CA PRO A 188 18.55 -10.74 -36.57
C PRO A 188 19.65 -11.45 -35.75
N PRO A 189 20.94 -11.24 -36.04
CA PRO A 189 22.02 -11.84 -35.28
C PRO A 189 21.90 -11.55 -33.77
N GLY A 190 21.96 -12.60 -32.95
CA GLY A 190 21.90 -12.51 -31.49
C GLY A 190 20.51 -12.35 -30.89
N VAL A 191 19.45 -12.33 -31.71
CA VAL A 191 18.06 -12.30 -31.24
C VAL A 191 17.52 -13.72 -31.16
N ASP A 192 16.94 -14.08 -30.02
CA ASP A 192 16.28 -15.36 -29.83
C ASP A 192 15.00 -15.46 -30.69
N PRO A 193 14.90 -16.43 -31.62
CA PRO A 193 13.70 -16.61 -32.44
C PRO A 193 12.45 -16.91 -31.62
N VAL A 194 12.55 -17.56 -30.45
CA VAL A 194 11.40 -17.80 -29.56
C VAL A 194 10.83 -16.48 -29.06
N ALA A 195 11.69 -15.54 -28.65
CA ALA A 195 11.29 -14.22 -28.21
C ALA A 195 10.57 -13.42 -29.31
N ILE A 196 10.98 -13.56 -30.58
CA ILE A 196 10.30 -12.94 -31.72
C ILE A 196 8.86 -13.46 -31.85
N VAL A 197 8.68 -14.78 -31.82
CA VAL A 197 7.34 -15.40 -31.93
C VAL A 197 6.46 -15.00 -30.75
N HIS A 198 7.00 -15.02 -29.53
CA HIS A 198 6.27 -14.59 -28.34
C HIS A 198 5.83 -13.13 -28.44
N ALA A 199 6.70 -12.22 -28.89
CA ALA A 199 6.35 -10.82 -29.09
C ALA A 199 5.26 -10.63 -30.15
N GLN A 200 5.31 -11.36 -31.27
CA GLN A 200 4.29 -11.32 -32.33
C GLN A 200 2.91 -11.74 -31.81
N LEU A 201 2.85 -12.85 -31.06
CA LEU A 201 1.60 -13.38 -30.51
C LEU A 201 1.04 -12.52 -29.36
N ALA A 202 1.92 -11.99 -28.51
CA ALA A 202 1.55 -11.07 -27.44
C ALA A 202 0.90 -9.79 -28.00
N ALA A 203 1.47 -9.22 -29.06
CA ALA A 203 1.01 -8.00 -29.72
C ALA A 203 -0.33 -8.14 -30.47
N SER A 204 -0.87 -9.36 -30.58
CA SER A 204 -2.10 -9.66 -31.30
C SER A 204 -3.16 -10.26 -30.34
N PRO A 205 -3.87 -9.42 -29.55
CA PRO A 205 -4.83 -9.88 -28.55
C PRO A 205 -6.04 -10.63 -29.13
N ASP A 206 -6.42 -10.31 -30.38
CA ASP A 206 -7.67 -10.79 -31.00
C ASP A 206 -7.49 -12.10 -31.81
N LEU A 207 -6.38 -12.82 -31.62
CA LEU A 207 -6.10 -14.06 -32.38
C LEU A 207 -7.04 -15.22 -32.01
N LEU A 208 -7.59 -15.21 -30.80
CA LEU A 208 -8.50 -16.23 -30.30
C LEU A 208 -9.94 -15.71 -30.28
N ALA A 209 -10.89 -16.53 -30.72
CA ALA A 209 -12.31 -16.22 -30.74
C ALA A 209 -13.14 -17.28 -29.98
N PRO A 210 -13.05 -17.33 -28.63
CA PRO A 210 -13.58 -18.43 -27.81
C PRO A 210 -15.07 -18.71 -27.99
N PHE A 211 -15.84 -17.69 -28.37
CA PHE A 211 -17.30 -17.79 -28.56
C PHE A 211 -17.72 -18.17 -29.98
N THR A 212 -16.78 -18.31 -30.92
CA THR A 212 -17.07 -18.61 -32.33
C THR A 212 -16.47 -19.94 -32.75
N GLU A 213 -15.23 -20.21 -32.37
CA GLU A 213 -14.49 -21.43 -32.68
C GLU A 213 -13.68 -21.90 -31.45
N PRO A 214 -13.19 -23.16 -31.41
CA PRO A 214 -12.26 -23.60 -30.38
C PRO A 214 -11.05 -22.65 -30.29
N PRO A 215 -10.82 -21.98 -29.14
CA PRO A 215 -9.80 -20.93 -29.03
C PRO A 215 -8.40 -21.51 -28.81
N VAL A 216 -7.89 -22.21 -29.82
CA VAL A 216 -6.52 -22.71 -29.90
C VAL A 216 -5.93 -22.42 -31.27
N LEU A 217 -4.73 -21.84 -31.27
CA LEU A 217 -3.97 -21.46 -32.45
C LEU A 217 -2.59 -22.11 -32.39
N PHE A 218 -2.19 -22.74 -33.49
CA PHE A 218 -0.84 -23.25 -33.68
C PHE A 218 -0.06 -22.36 -34.64
N VAL A 219 1.21 -22.13 -34.36
CA VAL A 219 2.13 -21.42 -35.25
C VAL A 219 3.39 -22.24 -35.45
N HIS A 220 3.63 -22.71 -36.67
CA HIS A 220 4.88 -23.34 -37.06
C HIS A 220 5.80 -22.30 -37.69
N SER A 221 6.97 -22.11 -37.10
CA SER A 221 7.97 -21.17 -37.56
C SER A 221 9.22 -21.91 -37.99
N GLN A 222 9.51 -21.86 -39.29
CA GLN A 222 10.77 -22.36 -39.86
C GLN A 222 11.84 -21.28 -39.69
N VAL A 223 12.85 -21.54 -38.86
CA VAL A 223 13.90 -20.56 -38.54
C VAL A 223 15.09 -20.74 -39.47
N ASP A 224 15.48 -19.68 -40.18
CA ASP A 224 16.63 -19.71 -41.08
C ASP A 224 17.92 -20.00 -40.31
N GLY A 225 18.53 -21.16 -40.58
CA GLY A 225 19.77 -21.59 -39.94
C GLY A 225 19.61 -22.01 -38.47
N GLY A 226 18.38 -22.22 -37.99
CA GLY A 226 18.08 -22.59 -36.60
C GLY A 226 17.11 -23.77 -36.48
N SER A 227 16.67 -24.02 -35.25
CA SER A 227 15.66 -25.03 -34.93
C SER A 227 14.24 -24.58 -35.29
N ASP A 228 13.41 -25.52 -35.74
CA ASP A 228 11.99 -25.26 -35.99
C ASP A 228 11.25 -25.04 -34.67
N LEU A 229 10.32 -24.09 -34.68
CA LEU A 229 9.48 -23.75 -33.54
C LEU A 229 8.01 -24.09 -33.82
N LEU A 230 7.34 -24.70 -32.85
CA LEU A 230 5.90 -24.89 -32.84
C LEU A 230 5.30 -24.24 -31.60
N SER A 231 4.56 -23.15 -31.79
CA SER A 231 3.87 -22.45 -30.71
C SER A 231 2.40 -22.87 -30.63
N ILE A 232 1.89 -22.97 -29.41
CA ILE A 232 0.47 -23.10 -29.09
C ILE A 232 0.04 -21.87 -28.29
N LEU A 233 -0.91 -21.11 -28.84
CA LEU A 233 -1.63 -20.05 -28.13
C LEU A 233 -3.04 -20.57 -27.83
N VAL A 234 -3.41 -20.63 -26.56
CA VAL A 234 -4.68 -21.23 -26.13
C VAL A 234 -5.36 -20.35 -25.08
N HIS A 235 -6.69 -20.37 -25.07
CA HIS A 235 -7.47 -19.78 -23.99
C HIS A 235 -7.36 -20.65 -22.73
N HIS A 236 -7.03 -20.06 -21.59
CA HIS A 236 -6.71 -20.81 -20.37
C HIS A 236 -7.91 -21.66 -19.89
N ALA A 237 -9.14 -21.22 -20.17
CA ALA A 237 -10.36 -22.00 -19.94
C ALA A 237 -10.37 -23.40 -20.61
N LEU A 238 -9.57 -23.64 -21.66
CA LEU A 238 -9.44 -24.95 -22.28
C LEU A 238 -8.39 -25.85 -21.61
N LEU A 239 -7.18 -25.31 -21.39
CA LEU A 239 -6.02 -26.06 -20.92
C LEU A 239 -5.31 -25.30 -19.80
N ASP A 240 -4.99 -26.00 -18.72
CA ASP A 240 -4.05 -25.53 -17.72
C ASP A 240 -2.60 -25.95 -18.02
N GLY A 241 -1.64 -25.46 -17.23
CA GLY A 241 -0.22 -25.78 -17.41
C GLY A 241 0.08 -27.28 -17.40
N TRP A 242 -0.62 -28.05 -16.56
CA TRP A 242 -0.50 -29.51 -16.54
C TRP A 242 -1.07 -30.16 -17.79
N ALA A 243 -2.23 -29.72 -18.26
CA ALA A 243 -2.82 -30.19 -19.51
C ALA A 243 -1.91 -29.87 -20.70
N LEU A 244 -1.23 -28.72 -20.70
CA LEU A 244 -0.24 -28.38 -21.73
C LEU A 244 0.98 -29.32 -21.69
N ALA A 245 1.43 -29.72 -20.50
CA ALA A 245 2.47 -30.73 -20.37
C ALA A 245 2.08 -32.08 -21.00
N GLN A 246 0.85 -32.52 -20.72
CA GLN A 246 0.30 -33.75 -21.27
C GLN A 246 0.05 -33.65 -22.78
N PHE A 247 -0.36 -32.47 -23.28
CA PHE A 247 -0.48 -32.19 -24.70
C PHE A 247 0.85 -32.38 -25.43
N TRP A 248 1.96 -31.81 -24.92
CA TRP A 248 3.26 -31.95 -25.58
C TRP A 248 3.78 -33.39 -25.62
N ARG A 249 3.54 -34.17 -24.56
CA ARG A 249 3.83 -35.62 -24.55
C ARG A 249 2.97 -36.38 -25.57
N ALA A 250 1.67 -36.08 -25.63
CA ALA A 250 0.78 -36.66 -26.63
C ALA A 250 1.18 -36.28 -28.06
N PHE A 251 1.59 -35.03 -28.27
CA PHE A 251 2.09 -34.53 -29.54
C PHE A 251 3.35 -35.27 -29.99
N ALA A 252 4.35 -35.42 -29.11
CA ALA A 252 5.58 -36.11 -29.44
C ALA A 252 5.34 -37.58 -29.82
N ARG A 253 4.46 -38.30 -29.11
CA ARG A 253 4.03 -39.66 -29.48
C ARG A 253 3.27 -39.69 -30.80
N ALA A 254 2.30 -38.81 -30.98
CA ALA A 254 1.46 -38.79 -32.17
C ALA A 254 2.27 -38.42 -33.42
N TYR A 255 3.18 -37.46 -33.30
CA TYR A 255 4.10 -37.07 -34.37
C TYR A 255 4.93 -38.27 -34.79
N THR A 256 5.54 -38.98 -33.86
CA THR A 256 6.45 -40.12 -34.13
C THR A 256 5.71 -41.37 -34.61
N ALA A 257 4.54 -41.69 -34.07
CA ALA A 257 3.74 -42.86 -34.44
C ALA A 257 2.80 -42.65 -35.65
N GLY A 258 2.47 -41.40 -35.99
CA GLY A 258 1.52 -41.05 -37.04
C GLY A 258 0.04 -41.22 -36.68
N THR A 259 -0.26 -41.62 -35.43
CA THR A 259 -1.63 -41.77 -34.89
C THR A 259 -1.66 -41.33 -33.43
N ALA A 260 -2.81 -40.88 -32.93
CA ALA A 260 -2.98 -40.54 -31.52
C ALA A 260 -4.00 -41.48 -30.85
N ALA A 261 -3.69 -41.94 -29.64
CA ALA A 261 -4.67 -42.64 -28.83
C ALA A 261 -5.73 -41.65 -28.30
N PRO A 262 -7.01 -42.04 -28.22
CA PRO A 262 -8.04 -41.23 -27.57
C PRO A 262 -7.64 -40.91 -26.12
N GLY A 263 -7.69 -39.62 -25.75
CA GLY A 263 -7.47 -39.19 -24.37
C GLY A 263 -8.72 -39.36 -23.50
N PRO A 264 -8.57 -39.35 -22.17
CA PRO A 264 -9.71 -39.34 -21.27
C PRO A 264 -10.54 -38.06 -21.45
N SER A 265 -11.86 -38.18 -21.31
CA SER A 265 -12.79 -37.06 -21.53
C SER A 265 -12.71 -36.04 -20.39
N PRO A 266 -12.81 -34.73 -20.69
CA PRO A 266 -12.98 -33.69 -19.67
C PRO A 266 -14.23 -33.87 -18.80
N GLU A 267 -15.22 -34.67 -19.22
CA GLU A 267 -16.39 -34.98 -18.39
C GLU A 267 -16.03 -35.69 -17.09
N LEU A 268 -14.87 -36.34 -16.99
CA LEU A 268 -14.40 -36.91 -15.71
C LEU A 268 -14.25 -35.85 -14.62
N ILE A 269 -13.92 -34.60 -14.98
CA ILE A 269 -13.85 -33.48 -14.03
C ILE A 269 -15.24 -33.17 -13.48
N VAL A 270 -16.26 -33.21 -14.34
CA VAL A 270 -17.66 -33.00 -13.96
C VAL A 270 -18.15 -34.17 -13.09
N SER A 271 -17.84 -35.42 -13.46
CA SER A 271 -18.19 -36.60 -12.67
C SER A 271 -17.56 -36.57 -11.29
N ARG A 272 -16.27 -36.19 -11.18
CA ARG A 272 -15.60 -36.01 -9.89
C ARG A 272 -16.28 -34.95 -9.05
N TYR A 273 -16.62 -33.82 -9.65
CA TYR A 273 -17.31 -32.73 -8.95
C TYR A 273 -18.69 -33.15 -8.43
N GLN A 274 -19.46 -33.90 -9.23
CA GLN A 274 -20.75 -34.46 -8.84
C GLN A 274 -20.63 -35.49 -7.72
N GLU A 275 -19.60 -36.35 -7.76
CA GLU A 275 -19.29 -37.33 -6.71
C GLU A 275 -18.97 -36.63 -5.37
N LEU A 276 -18.13 -35.60 -5.39
CA LEU A 276 -17.81 -34.79 -4.20
C LEU A 276 -19.05 -34.09 -3.63
N THR A 277 -19.95 -33.64 -4.50
CA THR A 277 -21.22 -33.02 -4.09
C THR A 277 -22.15 -34.06 -3.47
N ALA A 278 -22.35 -35.21 -4.13
CA ALA A 278 -23.26 -36.25 -3.70
C ALA A 278 -22.82 -36.95 -2.40
N SER A 279 -21.51 -37.06 -2.17
CA SER A 279 -20.94 -37.60 -0.93
C SER A 279 -20.98 -36.62 0.25
N GLY A 280 -21.32 -35.35 0.02
CA GLY A 280 -21.26 -34.28 1.03
C GLY A 280 -19.84 -33.75 1.29
N ARG A 281 -18.81 -34.34 0.66
CA ARG A 281 -17.41 -33.93 0.82
C ARG A 281 -17.17 -32.48 0.40
N LEU A 282 -17.85 -32.02 -0.66
CA LEU A 282 -17.73 -30.62 -1.10
C LEU A 282 -18.16 -29.65 0.00
N ALA A 283 -19.29 -29.92 0.66
CA ALA A 283 -19.79 -29.08 1.74
C ALA A 283 -18.86 -29.08 2.97
N GLU A 284 -18.27 -30.23 3.30
CA GLU A 284 -17.25 -30.34 4.35
C GLU A 284 -16.02 -29.48 4.03
N LEU A 285 -15.50 -29.57 2.80
CA LEU A 285 -14.36 -28.76 2.35
C LEU A 285 -14.68 -27.26 2.38
N THR A 286 -15.91 -26.87 2.00
CA THR A 286 -16.36 -25.47 2.09
C THR A 286 -16.37 -24.98 3.53
N GLN A 287 -16.90 -25.78 4.48
CA GLN A 287 -16.89 -25.40 5.90
C GLN A 287 -15.48 -25.24 6.46
N LEU A 288 -14.56 -26.13 6.09
CA LEU A 288 -13.15 -26.02 6.46
C LEU A 288 -12.47 -24.79 5.83
N ALA A 289 -12.80 -24.44 4.59
CA ALA A 289 -12.33 -23.22 3.94
C ALA A 289 -12.81 -21.97 4.67
N VAL A 290 -14.12 -21.90 4.97
CA VAL A 290 -14.72 -20.78 5.67
C VAL A 290 -14.13 -20.61 7.07
N ALA A 291 -13.98 -21.69 7.83
CA ALA A 291 -13.41 -21.63 9.18
C ALA A 291 -11.97 -21.13 9.20
N ASP A 292 -11.15 -21.50 8.22
CA ASP A 292 -9.75 -21.10 8.10
C ASP A 292 -9.58 -19.66 7.62
N LEU A 293 -10.47 -19.20 6.73
CA LEU A 293 -10.41 -17.86 6.13
C LEU A 293 -11.29 -16.83 6.85
N ALA A 294 -11.99 -17.23 7.91
CA ALA A 294 -12.79 -16.34 8.73
C ALA A 294 -11.94 -15.19 9.29
N ASP A 295 -12.60 -14.03 9.42
CA ASP A 295 -12.04 -12.78 9.95
C ASP A 295 -10.88 -12.18 9.15
N LEU A 296 -10.54 -12.76 7.99
CA LEU A 296 -9.60 -12.10 7.09
C LEU A 296 -10.19 -10.78 6.59
N PRO A 297 -9.36 -9.73 6.46
CA PRO A 297 -9.80 -8.53 5.78
C PRO A 297 -10.16 -8.88 4.33
N GLY A 298 -11.08 -8.10 3.75
CA GLY A 298 -11.26 -8.10 2.30
C GLY A 298 -9.94 -7.72 1.59
N THR A 299 -9.94 -7.82 0.26
CA THR A 299 -8.73 -7.53 -0.52
C THR A 299 -8.36 -6.06 -0.42
N VAL A 300 -7.22 -5.79 0.21
CA VAL A 300 -6.67 -4.43 0.35
C VAL A 300 -5.77 -4.16 -0.86
N PRO A 301 -5.96 -3.02 -1.58
CA PRO A 301 -5.11 -2.67 -2.71
C PRO A 301 -3.66 -2.48 -2.27
N LEU A 302 -2.71 -2.97 -3.08
CA LEU A 302 -1.31 -2.60 -2.89
C LEU A 302 -1.15 -1.08 -3.03
N PRO A 303 -0.36 -0.43 -2.16
CA PRO A 303 -0.11 1.00 -2.26
C PRO A 303 0.79 1.29 -3.46
N VAL A 304 0.26 2.07 -4.39
CA VAL A 304 0.90 2.43 -5.67
C VAL A 304 0.84 3.93 -5.96
N ASP A 305 1.72 4.39 -6.84
CA ASP A 305 1.85 5.77 -7.31
C ASP A 305 0.75 6.21 -8.26
N ARG A 306 0.26 5.30 -9.09
CA ARG A 306 -0.74 5.64 -10.11
C ARG A 306 -2.14 5.56 -9.53
N ALA A 307 -2.97 6.53 -9.91
CA ALA A 307 -4.40 6.40 -9.74
C ALA A 307 -4.88 5.15 -10.49
N ARG A 308 -5.78 4.41 -9.85
CA ARG A 308 -6.35 3.21 -10.45
C ARG A 308 -7.34 3.65 -11.53
N PRO A 309 -7.33 3.01 -12.71
CA PRO A 309 -8.26 3.38 -13.78
C PRO A 309 -9.69 3.05 -13.35
N GLU A 310 -10.65 3.88 -13.79
CA GLU A 310 -12.09 3.66 -13.52
C GLU A 310 -12.61 2.36 -14.15
N THR A 311 -12.04 1.96 -15.29
CA THR A 311 -12.28 0.67 -15.93
C THR A 311 -11.10 -0.25 -15.72
N LEU A 312 -11.36 -1.50 -15.36
CA LEU A 312 -10.32 -2.50 -15.12
C LEU A 312 -9.49 -2.74 -16.39
N ASP A 313 -8.20 -2.39 -16.33
CA ASP A 313 -7.23 -2.59 -17.41
C ASP A 313 -6.26 -3.70 -17.00
N VAL A 314 -6.39 -4.84 -17.68
CA VAL A 314 -5.54 -6.02 -17.46
C VAL A 314 -4.22 -5.96 -18.22
N SER A 315 -3.80 -4.81 -18.76
CA SER A 315 -2.48 -4.67 -19.39
C SER A 315 -1.38 -4.95 -18.37
N GLY A 316 -0.57 -5.97 -18.62
CA GLY A 316 0.45 -6.43 -17.69
C GLY A 316 1.87 -6.22 -18.20
N ALA A 317 2.82 -6.36 -17.29
CA ALA A 317 4.24 -6.48 -17.61
C ALA A 317 4.90 -7.55 -16.74
N HIS A 318 6.04 -8.06 -17.21
CA HIS A 318 6.86 -9.05 -16.52
C HIS A 318 8.21 -8.46 -16.14
N LEU A 319 8.68 -8.80 -14.93
CA LEU A 319 10.00 -8.51 -14.44
C LEU A 319 10.69 -9.84 -14.05
N PRO A 320 11.49 -10.44 -14.94
CA PRO A 320 12.27 -11.63 -14.62
C PRO A 320 13.47 -11.26 -13.75
N PHE A 321 13.80 -12.11 -12.78
CA PHE A 321 14.96 -11.97 -11.91
C PHE A 321 15.51 -13.33 -11.46
N GLY A 322 16.78 -13.37 -11.09
CA GLY A 322 17.45 -14.60 -10.68
C GLY A 322 17.91 -14.57 -9.23
N LEU A 323 17.95 -15.72 -8.59
CA LEU A 323 18.60 -15.90 -7.29
C LEU A 323 20.04 -16.37 -7.47
N SER A 324 20.92 -15.99 -6.54
CA SER A 324 22.28 -16.51 -6.53
C SER A 324 22.30 -17.99 -6.11
N ALA A 325 23.34 -18.72 -6.55
CA ALA A 325 23.53 -20.11 -6.17
C ALA A 325 23.67 -20.25 -4.64
N GLU A 326 24.36 -19.29 -4.01
CA GLU A 326 24.56 -19.25 -2.57
C GLU A 326 23.23 -19.08 -1.81
N LEU A 327 22.33 -18.22 -2.28
CA LEU A 327 21.02 -18.04 -1.66
C LEU A 327 20.15 -19.28 -1.84
N ARG A 328 20.15 -19.87 -3.05
CA ARG A 328 19.45 -21.14 -3.31
C ARG A 328 19.93 -22.26 -2.38
N ASP A 329 21.23 -22.41 -2.19
CA ASP A 329 21.79 -23.43 -1.30
C ASP A 329 21.41 -23.19 0.17
N ARG A 330 21.36 -21.93 0.62
CA ARG A 330 20.83 -21.58 1.94
C ARG A 330 19.34 -21.93 2.08
N VAL A 331 18.51 -21.61 1.09
CA VAL A 331 17.09 -22.00 1.06
C VAL A 331 16.94 -23.52 1.18
N MET A 332 17.70 -24.28 0.38
CA MET A 332 17.67 -25.74 0.43
C MET A 332 18.12 -26.30 1.78
N LYS A 333 19.14 -25.70 2.40
CA LYS A 333 19.61 -26.07 3.74
C LYS A 333 18.53 -25.82 4.79
N THR A 334 17.93 -24.63 4.81
CA THR A 334 16.85 -24.26 5.74
C THR A 334 15.63 -25.15 5.57
N ALA A 335 15.23 -25.39 4.31
CA ALA A 335 14.12 -26.28 3.97
C ALA A 335 14.33 -27.69 4.57
N ARG A 336 15.50 -28.29 4.36
CA ARG A 336 15.87 -29.60 4.94
C ARG A 336 15.92 -29.58 6.47
N GLN A 337 16.51 -28.55 7.06
CA GLN A 337 16.63 -28.42 8.52
C GLN A 337 15.25 -28.37 9.20
N LEU A 338 14.27 -27.75 8.55
CA LEU A 338 12.93 -27.55 9.12
C LEU A 338 11.91 -28.59 8.64
N GLY A 339 12.26 -29.47 7.70
CA GLY A 339 11.36 -30.46 7.11
C GLY A 339 10.25 -29.82 6.25
N VAL A 340 10.59 -28.75 5.52
CA VAL A 340 9.67 -28.02 4.62
C VAL A 340 10.23 -28.00 3.19
N THR A 341 9.43 -27.61 2.21
CA THR A 341 9.90 -27.47 0.81
C THR A 341 10.50 -26.10 0.56
N HIS A 342 11.40 -25.98 -0.41
CA HIS A 342 11.90 -24.68 -0.87
C HIS A 342 10.76 -23.78 -1.39
N THR A 343 9.73 -24.37 -2.03
CA THR A 343 8.52 -23.68 -2.47
C THR A 343 7.80 -22.99 -1.32
N VAL A 344 7.68 -23.64 -0.15
CA VAL A 344 7.07 -23.03 1.05
C VAL A 344 7.93 -21.89 1.58
N VAL A 345 9.27 -22.01 1.55
CA VAL A 345 10.17 -20.92 1.96
C VAL A 345 9.99 -19.69 1.05
N LEU A 346 9.94 -19.89 -0.28
CA LEU A 346 9.68 -18.82 -1.25
C LEU A 346 8.29 -18.20 -1.07
N PHE A 347 7.25 -19.02 -0.91
CA PHE A 347 5.90 -18.57 -0.60
C PHE A 347 5.87 -17.71 0.68
N THR A 348 6.57 -18.14 1.73
CA THR A 348 6.62 -17.42 3.01
C THR A 348 7.31 -16.07 2.86
N ALA A 349 8.41 -16.02 2.10
CA ALA A 349 9.08 -14.77 1.75
C ALA A 349 8.16 -13.82 0.96
N TRP A 350 7.41 -14.35 0.00
CA TRP A 350 6.44 -13.59 -0.79
C TRP A 350 5.29 -13.04 0.06
N ALA A 351 4.65 -13.88 0.86
CA ALA A 351 3.59 -13.47 1.77
C ALA A 351 4.08 -12.42 2.78
N THR A 352 5.31 -12.57 3.29
CA THR A 352 5.94 -11.59 4.20
C THR A 352 6.17 -10.26 3.50
N ALA A 353 6.77 -10.26 2.31
CA ALA A 353 7.02 -9.02 1.55
C ALA A 353 5.73 -8.29 1.20
N VAL A 354 4.70 -9.00 0.73
CA VAL A 354 3.38 -8.42 0.44
C VAL A 354 2.70 -7.91 1.71
N GLY A 355 2.70 -8.69 2.79
CA GLY A 355 2.10 -8.30 4.08
C GLY A 355 2.75 -7.04 4.64
N ARG A 356 4.10 -6.96 4.66
CA ARG A 356 4.83 -5.76 5.08
C ARG A 356 4.62 -4.57 4.15
N ARG A 357 4.47 -4.81 2.84
CA ARG A 357 4.19 -3.77 1.85
C ARG A 357 2.81 -3.14 2.04
N ILE A 358 1.80 -3.93 2.35
CA ILE A 358 0.43 -3.46 2.55
C ILE A 358 0.24 -2.94 3.99
N GLY A 359 1.00 -3.47 4.95
CA GLY A 359 0.80 -3.24 6.39
C GLY A 359 -0.18 -4.23 7.03
N LEU A 360 -0.40 -5.40 6.41
CA LEU A 360 -1.25 -6.47 6.94
C LEU A 360 -0.43 -7.52 7.68
N ARG A 361 -0.90 -7.91 8.87
CA ARG A 361 -0.36 -9.03 9.64
C ARG A 361 -1.08 -10.35 9.42
N ASP A 362 -2.27 -10.33 8.83
CA ASP A 362 -3.05 -11.52 8.52
C ASP A 362 -3.62 -11.35 7.11
N LEU A 363 -3.19 -12.20 6.20
CA LEU A 363 -3.46 -12.09 4.77
C LEU A 363 -3.59 -13.48 4.13
N ALA A 364 -4.20 -13.58 2.96
CA ALA A 364 -4.19 -14.77 2.13
C ALA A 364 -3.48 -14.52 0.79
N VAL A 365 -2.56 -15.42 0.46
CA VAL A 365 -1.92 -15.46 -0.86
C VAL A 365 -2.57 -16.59 -1.65
N GLY A 366 -2.99 -16.28 -2.87
CA GLY A 366 -3.53 -17.27 -3.80
C GLY A 366 -2.40 -18.16 -4.32
N VAL A 367 -2.62 -19.47 -4.32
CA VAL A 367 -1.64 -20.44 -4.80
C VAL A 367 -2.25 -21.28 -5.89
N GLY A 368 -1.60 -21.32 -7.06
CA GLY A 368 -1.99 -22.21 -8.16
C GLY A 368 -1.76 -23.67 -7.79
N MET A 369 -2.85 -24.45 -7.71
CA MET A 369 -2.80 -25.89 -7.45
C MET A 369 -3.50 -26.67 -8.57
N SER A 370 -2.98 -27.85 -8.93
CA SER A 370 -3.43 -28.58 -10.13
C SER A 370 -4.90 -29.00 -10.14
N GLY A 371 -5.54 -29.15 -8.97
CA GLY A 371 -6.90 -29.69 -8.82
C GLY A 371 -7.06 -31.16 -9.19
N ARG A 372 -5.97 -31.88 -9.48
CA ARG A 372 -5.98 -33.30 -9.88
C ARG A 372 -5.65 -34.19 -8.68
N GLN A 373 -6.63 -34.47 -7.81
CA GLN A 373 -6.42 -35.28 -6.60
C GLN A 373 -6.66 -36.79 -6.80
N VAL A 374 -7.06 -37.22 -7.99
CA VAL A 374 -7.37 -38.62 -8.33
C VAL A 374 -6.69 -39.01 -9.64
N ALA A 375 -6.26 -40.27 -9.75
CA ALA A 375 -5.51 -40.77 -10.89
C ALA A 375 -6.17 -40.55 -12.26
N GLU A 376 -7.49 -40.63 -12.35
CA GLU A 376 -8.25 -40.51 -13.61
C GLU A 376 -8.13 -39.11 -14.23
N LEU A 377 -7.92 -38.09 -13.41
CA LEU A 377 -7.77 -36.71 -13.88
C LEU A 377 -6.34 -36.38 -14.35
N HIS A 378 -5.38 -37.26 -14.07
CA HIS A 378 -3.97 -37.05 -14.37
C HIS A 378 -3.70 -36.80 -15.86
N ASP A 379 -4.35 -37.58 -16.73
CA ASP A 379 -4.14 -37.53 -18.19
C ASP A 379 -5.22 -36.73 -18.94
N VAL A 380 -6.13 -36.08 -18.21
CA VAL A 380 -7.20 -35.27 -18.79
C VAL A 380 -6.64 -33.94 -19.29
N LEU A 381 -6.83 -33.68 -20.59
CA LEU A 381 -6.65 -32.35 -21.16
C LEU A 381 -7.87 -31.51 -20.79
N GLY A 382 -7.72 -30.51 -19.92
CA GLY A 382 -8.82 -29.67 -19.44
C GLY A 382 -8.39 -28.77 -18.29
N LEU A 383 -9.19 -27.74 -17.98
CA LEU A 383 -8.97 -26.82 -16.87
C LEU A 383 -9.31 -27.48 -15.51
N CYS A 384 -8.28 -27.87 -14.77
CA CYS A 384 -8.38 -28.36 -13.39
C CYS A 384 -7.69 -27.46 -12.38
N VAL A 385 -6.75 -26.61 -12.81
CA VAL A 385 -6.07 -25.68 -11.91
C VAL A 385 -7.06 -24.84 -11.10
N ARG A 386 -6.70 -24.58 -9.84
CA ARG A 386 -7.44 -23.73 -8.90
C ARG A 386 -6.48 -22.76 -8.25
N ILE A 387 -6.95 -21.54 -8.03
CA ILE A 387 -6.27 -20.61 -7.12
C ILE A 387 -6.84 -20.87 -5.73
N VAL A 388 -6.01 -21.42 -4.86
CA VAL A 388 -6.37 -21.77 -3.49
C VAL A 388 -5.81 -20.72 -2.53
N PRO A 389 -6.64 -20.05 -1.72
CA PRO A 389 -6.16 -19.10 -0.72
C PRO A 389 -5.38 -19.85 0.38
N VAL A 390 -4.15 -19.40 0.63
CA VAL A 390 -3.31 -19.86 1.73
C VAL A 390 -3.12 -18.71 2.71
N ARG A 391 -3.70 -18.85 3.90
CA ARG A 391 -3.61 -17.85 4.97
C ARG A 391 -2.19 -17.82 5.55
N CYS A 392 -1.64 -16.62 5.69
CA CYS A 392 -0.37 -16.35 6.35
C CYS A 392 -0.60 -15.31 7.45
N ARG A 393 -0.19 -15.64 8.68
CA ARG A 393 -0.24 -14.72 9.82
C ARG A 393 1.18 -14.35 10.26
N LEU A 394 1.54 -13.09 10.08
CA LEU A 394 2.79 -12.48 10.51
C LEU A 394 2.71 -12.19 12.01
N ASP A 395 3.04 -13.20 12.81
CA ASP A 395 3.14 -13.11 14.25
C ASP A 395 4.58 -12.82 14.66
N ASP A 396 4.86 -11.54 14.90
CA ASP A 396 6.19 -11.00 15.21
C ASP A 396 6.80 -11.51 16.53
N THR A 397 6.01 -12.23 17.33
CA THR A 397 6.48 -12.90 18.56
C THR A 397 7.07 -14.29 18.33
N ARG A 398 6.80 -14.89 17.16
CA ARG A 398 7.32 -16.22 16.79
C ARG A 398 8.75 -16.12 16.29
N THR A 399 9.46 -17.23 16.39
CA THR A 399 10.70 -17.44 15.64
C THR A 399 10.41 -17.64 14.16
N VAL A 400 11.41 -17.38 13.31
CA VAL A 400 11.35 -17.68 11.87
C VAL A 400 11.05 -19.16 11.61
N ALA A 401 11.64 -20.08 12.38
CA ALA A 401 11.40 -21.52 12.29
C ALA A 401 9.92 -21.88 12.55
N GLU A 402 9.31 -21.32 13.58
CA GLU A 402 7.90 -21.53 13.90
C GLU A 402 6.99 -20.96 12.81
N HIS A 403 7.33 -19.78 12.27
CA HIS A 403 6.57 -19.17 11.18
C HIS A 403 6.61 -20.02 9.91
N LEU A 404 7.79 -20.46 9.46
CA LEU A 404 7.95 -21.33 8.30
C LEU A 404 7.19 -22.65 8.44
N ARG A 405 7.22 -23.28 9.63
CA ARG A 405 6.43 -24.50 9.89
C ARG A 405 4.93 -24.23 9.88
N ALA A 406 4.49 -23.09 10.41
CA ALA A 406 3.08 -22.69 10.36
C ALA A 406 2.60 -22.46 8.91
N CYS A 407 3.40 -21.78 8.08
CA CYS A 407 3.12 -21.61 6.66
C CYS A 407 3.11 -22.95 5.92
N ALA A 408 4.02 -23.88 6.24
CA ALA A 408 4.01 -25.23 5.69
C ALA A 408 2.72 -25.99 6.03
N ALA A 409 2.27 -25.91 7.29
CA ALA A 409 1.03 -26.52 7.74
C ALA A 409 -0.20 -25.91 7.04
N GLY A 410 -0.24 -24.58 6.90
CA GLY A 410 -1.30 -23.86 6.19
C GLY A 410 -1.34 -24.21 4.70
N TRP A 411 -0.18 -24.30 4.05
CA TRP A 411 -0.05 -24.76 2.67
C TRP A 411 -0.59 -26.18 2.50
N ALA A 412 -0.23 -27.10 3.39
CA ALA A 412 -0.69 -28.48 3.36
C ALA A 412 -2.22 -28.59 3.55
N ALA A 413 -2.78 -27.84 4.51
CA ALA A 413 -4.22 -27.78 4.74
C ALA A 413 -4.98 -27.18 3.54
N ALA A 414 -4.44 -26.14 2.91
CA ALA A 414 -4.99 -25.59 1.68
C ALA A 414 -4.98 -26.63 0.54
N ALA A 415 -3.93 -27.44 0.43
CA ALA A 415 -3.82 -28.49 -0.58
C ALA A 415 -4.90 -29.57 -0.46
N GLU A 416 -5.42 -29.86 0.75
CA GLU A 416 -6.55 -30.78 0.95
C GLU A 416 -7.86 -30.25 0.37
N ARG A 417 -7.96 -28.93 0.18
CA ARG A 417 -9.13 -28.22 -0.36
C ARG A 417 -8.94 -27.83 -1.83
N ALA A 418 -7.90 -28.32 -2.50
CA ALA A 418 -7.56 -27.93 -3.86
C ALA A 418 -8.55 -28.42 -4.94
N GLU A 419 -9.56 -29.23 -4.60
CA GLU A 419 -10.70 -29.55 -5.48
C GLU A 419 -11.85 -28.53 -5.36
N LEU A 420 -11.84 -27.69 -4.31
CA LEU A 420 -12.87 -26.69 -4.06
C LEU A 420 -12.61 -25.45 -4.93
N PRO A 421 -13.56 -25.07 -5.80
CA PRO A 421 -13.43 -23.84 -6.57
C PRO A 421 -13.60 -22.60 -5.68
N LEU A 422 -12.91 -21.50 -6.01
CA LEU A 422 -12.93 -20.28 -5.19
C LEU A 422 -14.33 -19.64 -5.15
N GLU A 423 -15.09 -19.79 -6.23
CA GLU A 423 -16.49 -19.38 -6.36
C GLU A 423 -17.44 -20.07 -5.34
N HIS A 424 -17.02 -21.17 -4.70
CA HIS A 424 -17.74 -21.74 -3.56
C HIS A 424 -17.33 -21.15 -2.21
N ILE A 425 -16.13 -20.59 -2.12
CA ILE A 425 -15.57 -20.04 -0.89
C ILE A 425 -16.04 -18.61 -0.68
N ILE A 426 -15.98 -17.78 -1.73
CA ILE A 426 -16.30 -16.33 -1.65
C ILE A 426 -17.72 -16.08 -1.10
N PRO A 427 -18.79 -16.70 -1.63
CA PRO A 427 -20.14 -16.45 -1.13
C PRO A 427 -20.35 -17.01 0.26
N ALA A 428 -19.69 -18.13 0.58
CA ALA A 428 -19.75 -18.75 1.90
C ALA A 428 -19.05 -17.91 2.98
N LEU A 429 -18.11 -17.04 2.60
CA LEU A 429 -17.51 -16.01 3.45
C LEU A 429 -18.35 -14.73 3.55
N GLY A 430 -19.50 -14.65 2.86
CA GLY A 430 -20.35 -13.46 2.81
C GLY A 430 -19.69 -12.28 2.07
N GLN A 431 -18.75 -12.56 1.18
CA GLN A 431 -18.10 -11.55 0.33
C GLN A 431 -18.80 -11.48 -1.02
N ASP A 432 -18.78 -10.30 -1.65
CA ASP A 432 -19.36 -10.12 -2.98
C ASP A 432 -18.53 -10.86 -4.05
N GLU A 433 -19.21 -11.55 -4.97
CA GLU A 433 -18.58 -12.26 -6.09
C GLU A 433 -18.06 -11.30 -7.18
N VAL A 434 -18.61 -10.08 -7.23
CA VAL A 434 -18.30 -9.08 -8.26
C VAL A 434 -17.56 -7.91 -7.62
N THR A 435 -16.24 -7.91 -7.76
CA THR A 435 -15.38 -6.80 -7.33
C THR A 435 -14.35 -6.49 -8.42
N ASP A 436 -13.66 -5.35 -8.33
CA ASP A 436 -12.55 -5.00 -9.24
C ASP A 436 -11.29 -5.86 -9.02
N ARG A 437 -11.35 -6.82 -8.08
CA ARG A 437 -10.23 -7.61 -7.56
C ARG A 437 -10.65 -9.04 -7.29
N MET A 438 -9.69 -9.90 -6.96
CA MET A 438 -9.98 -11.21 -6.41
C MET A 438 -10.27 -11.07 -4.90
N PRO A 439 -11.45 -11.46 -4.39
CA PRO A 439 -11.76 -11.37 -2.96
C PRO A 439 -10.83 -12.24 -2.11
N VAL A 440 -10.52 -11.77 -0.89
CA VAL A 440 -9.69 -12.42 0.15
C VAL A 440 -8.20 -12.55 -0.22
N ILE A 441 -7.85 -12.64 -1.50
CA ILE A 441 -6.48 -12.87 -1.98
C ILE A 441 -5.77 -11.54 -2.29
N GLN A 442 -4.64 -11.28 -1.62
CA GLN A 442 -3.86 -10.04 -1.80
C GLN A 442 -2.85 -10.12 -2.97
N ALA A 443 -2.27 -11.30 -3.21
CA ALA A 443 -1.30 -11.57 -4.27
C ALA A 443 -1.31 -13.06 -4.63
N VAL A 444 -0.73 -13.43 -5.76
CA VAL A 444 -0.65 -14.83 -6.20
C VAL A 444 0.79 -15.33 -6.23
N PHE A 445 0.98 -16.62 -5.94
CA PHE A 445 2.23 -17.35 -6.06
C PHE A 445 2.04 -18.63 -6.88
N GLU A 446 2.84 -18.83 -7.91
CA GLU A 446 2.77 -20.01 -8.78
C GLU A 446 4.15 -20.64 -8.98
N ALA A 447 4.22 -21.97 -8.87
CA ALA A 447 5.45 -22.74 -9.07
C ALA A 447 5.36 -23.54 -10.37
N HIS A 448 6.05 -23.07 -11.42
CA HIS A 448 6.03 -23.62 -12.77
C HIS A 448 7.24 -24.48 -13.11
N ASP A 449 8.29 -24.44 -12.29
CA ASP A 449 9.58 -25.09 -12.52
C ASP A 449 9.48 -26.61 -12.77
N GLU A 450 8.40 -27.22 -12.33
CA GLU A 450 8.17 -28.66 -12.44
C GLU A 450 7.06 -29.09 -13.40
N LEU A 451 6.32 -28.15 -13.99
CA LEU A 451 5.24 -28.49 -14.93
C LEU A 451 5.76 -29.26 -16.15
N LEU A 452 6.97 -28.93 -16.61
CA LEU A 452 7.54 -29.48 -17.84
C LEU A 452 9.05 -29.78 -17.79
N GLY A 453 9.77 -29.35 -16.76
CA GLY A 453 11.24 -29.48 -16.68
C GLY A 453 11.97 -28.88 -17.89
N GLY A 454 11.30 -28.01 -18.66
CA GLY A 454 11.77 -27.40 -19.91
C GLY A 454 11.98 -28.36 -21.09
N ARG A 455 11.78 -29.68 -20.94
CA ARG A 455 12.06 -30.66 -22.00
C ARG A 455 11.09 -31.83 -22.02
N VAL A 456 10.66 -32.21 -23.23
CA VAL A 456 9.88 -33.43 -23.48
C VAL A 456 10.70 -34.38 -24.34
N ARG A 457 10.93 -35.60 -23.83
CA ARG A 457 11.62 -36.68 -24.53
C ARG A 457 10.70 -37.88 -24.61
N GLU A 458 10.02 -38.02 -25.73
CA GLU A 458 8.93 -38.97 -25.85
C GLU A 458 8.82 -39.46 -27.30
N GLY A 459 8.62 -40.77 -27.50
CA GLY A 459 8.50 -41.36 -28.84
C GLY A 459 9.73 -41.19 -29.75
N GLY A 460 10.88 -40.78 -29.20
CA GLY A 460 12.09 -40.45 -29.97
C GLY A 460 12.16 -39.01 -30.46
N LEU A 461 11.18 -38.16 -30.12
CA LEU A 461 11.24 -36.72 -30.34
C LEU A 461 11.74 -36.01 -29.07
N GLU A 462 12.64 -35.05 -29.23
CA GLU A 462 13.13 -34.18 -28.17
C GLU A 462 12.69 -32.74 -28.44
N LEU A 463 11.89 -32.20 -27.53
CA LEU A 463 11.37 -30.83 -27.58
C LEU A 463 11.89 -30.06 -26.37
N THR A 464 12.37 -28.84 -26.58
CA THR A 464 12.61 -27.86 -25.51
C THR A 464 11.42 -26.91 -25.46
N LEU A 465 10.84 -26.70 -24.29
CA LEU A 465 9.62 -25.92 -24.13
C LEU A 465 9.91 -24.58 -23.48
N HIS A 466 9.33 -23.54 -24.05
CA HIS A 466 9.49 -22.16 -23.62
C HIS A 466 8.11 -21.57 -23.32
N GLU A 467 7.87 -21.15 -22.08
CA GLU A 467 6.65 -20.43 -21.70
C GLU A 467 6.72 -18.99 -22.22
N GLY A 468 5.60 -18.51 -22.76
CA GLY A 468 5.49 -17.18 -23.35
C GLY A 468 4.54 -16.27 -22.61
N TYR A 469 4.77 -14.96 -22.73
CA TYR A 469 3.94 -13.94 -22.12
C TYR A 469 2.96 -13.33 -23.10
N CYS A 470 1.70 -13.18 -22.68
CA CYS A 470 0.62 -12.64 -23.50
C CYS A 470 0.32 -11.15 -23.25
N GLY A 471 1.13 -10.40 -22.50
CA GLY A 471 0.94 -8.95 -22.32
C GLY A 471 -0.23 -8.56 -21.39
N ALA A 472 -0.81 -9.51 -20.66
CA ALA A 472 -1.93 -9.28 -19.75
C ALA A 472 -1.59 -9.75 -18.33
N SER A 473 -2.22 -9.15 -17.33
CA SER A 473 -2.21 -9.62 -15.95
C SER A 473 -3.58 -9.41 -15.30
N HIS A 474 -4.17 -10.52 -14.86
CA HIS A 474 -5.51 -10.55 -14.25
C HIS A 474 -5.45 -10.38 -12.73
N MET A 475 -4.25 -10.29 -12.17
CA MET A 475 -3.98 -10.03 -10.76
C MET A 475 -3.09 -8.79 -10.65
N GLU A 476 -3.15 -8.08 -9.53
CA GLU A 476 -2.25 -6.95 -9.31
C GLU A 476 -0.78 -7.38 -9.41
N THR A 477 -0.48 -8.51 -8.77
CA THR A 477 0.84 -9.14 -8.76
C THR A 477 0.73 -10.67 -8.67
N THR A 478 1.53 -11.35 -9.48
CA THR A 478 1.75 -12.79 -9.43
C THR A 478 3.24 -13.08 -9.46
N LEU A 479 3.74 -13.81 -8.45
CA LEU A 479 5.12 -14.26 -8.43
C LEU A 479 5.21 -15.70 -8.95
N PHE A 480 5.93 -15.88 -10.06
CA PHE A 480 6.20 -17.17 -10.65
C PHE A 480 7.60 -17.66 -10.28
N LEU A 481 7.71 -18.90 -9.79
CA LEU A 481 8.95 -19.68 -9.83
C LEU A 481 9.01 -20.39 -11.18
N THR A 482 9.90 -19.96 -12.08
CA THR A 482 9.97 -20.50 -13.45
C THR A 482 10.98 -21.63 -13.59
N SER A 483 12.07 -21.60 -12.82
CA SER A 483 13.04 -22.71 -12.78
C SER A 483 13.80 -22.77 -11.46
N TRP A 484 14.04 -23.98 -10.96
CA TRP A 484 14.83 -24.23 -9.74
C TRP A 484 16.16 -24.95 -10.05
N GLY A 485 17.01 -24.30 -10.83
CA GLY A 485 18.36 -24.78 -11.20
C GLY A 485 19.48 -24.33 -10.25
N GLU A 486 20.73 -24.37 -10.72
CA GLU A 486 21.89 -23.77 -10.02
C GLU A 486 21.69 -22.27 -9.78
N ARG A 487 21.04 -21.60 -10.73
CA ARG A 487 20.58 -20.22 -10.63
C ARG A 487 19.07 -20.20 -10.83
N PRO A 488 18.28 -20.19 -9.75
CA PRO A 488 16.83 -20.12 -9.88
C PRO A 488 16.41 -18.88 -10.64
N VAL A 489 15.37 -19.02 -11.44
CA VAL A 489 14.73 -17.90 -12.15
C VAL A 489 13.30 -17.77 -11.62
N LEU A 490 12.95 -16.53 -11.29
CA LEU A 490 11.62 -16.12 -10.91
C LEU A 490 11.17 -14.98 -11.82
N GLN A 491 9.86 -14.73 -11.80
CA GLN A 491 9.26 -13.67 -12.58
C GLN A 491 8.12 -13.04 -11.82
N LEU A 492 8.16 -11.72 -11.66
CA LEU A 492 7.01 -10.96 -11.19
C LEU A 492 6.19 -10.53 -12.39
N GLU A 493 4.94 -10.99 -12.45
CA GLU A 493 3.92 -10.38 -13.29
C GLU A 493 3.16 -9.32 -12.48
N TYR A 494 2.88 -8.19 -13.10
CA TYR A 494 2.10 -7.13 -12.48
C TYR A 494 1.23 -6.37 -13.48
N GLN A 495 0.14 -5.78 -12.98
CA GLN A 495 -0.72 -4.88 -13.77
C GLN A 495 -0.01 -3.55 -14.04
N SER A 496 0.48 -3.38 -15.26
CA SER A 496 1.25 -2.20 -15.68
C SER A 496 0.40 -0.92 -15.77
N ALA A 497 -0.93 -1.02 -15.81
CA ALA A 497 -1.83 0.11 -15.69
C ALA A 497 -1.79 0.74 -14.28
N VAL A 498 -1.46 -0.08 -13.27
CA VAL A 498 -1.47 0.29 -11.85
C VAL A 498 -0.05 0.50 -11.32
N PHE A 499 0.89 -0.40 -11.64
CA PHE A 499 2.26 -0.36 -11.14
C PHE A 499 3.22 0.28 -12.15
N GLY A 500 4.08 1.16 -11.64
CA GLY A 500 5.27 1.60 -12.33
C GLY A 500 6.40 0.54 -12.27
N PRO A 501 7.31 0.50 -13.25
CA PRO A 501 8.44 -0.44 -13.25
C PRO A 501 9.32 -0.36 -12.00
N GLY A 502 9.53 0.85 -11.44
CA GLY A 502 10.31 1.03 -10.21
C GLY A 502 9.64 0.41 -8.99
N GLU A 503 8.31 0.42 -8.92
CA GLU A 503 7.55 -0.20 -7.83
C GLU A 503 7.62 -1.73 -7.90
N ALA A 504 7.60 -2.29 -9.12
CA ALA A 504 7.80 -3.72 -9.33
C ALA A 504 9.22 -4.15 -8.91
N VAL A 505 10.24 -3.35 -9.21
CA VAL A 505 11.63 -3.58 -8.74
C VAL A 505 11.69 -3.51 -7.21
N ASP A 506 11.11 -2.49 -6.59
CA ASP A 506 11.10 -2.36 -5.12
C ASP A 506 10.44 -3.57 -4.43
N LEU A 507 9.38 -4.12 -5.03
CA LEU A 507 8.69 -5.31 -4.53
C LEU A 507 9.53 -6.58 -4.66
N VAL A 508 10.23 -6.76 -5.80
CA VAL A 508 11.17 -7.88 -6.00
C VAL A 508 12.36 -7.80 -5.05
N GLU A 509 12.90 -6.60 -4.83
CA GLU A 509 13.98 -6.38 -3.85
C GLU A 509 13.50 -6.70 -2.42
N GLY A 510 12.28 -6.30 -2.07
CA GLY A 510 11.66 -6.62 -0.78
C GLY A 510 11.45 -8.12 -0.59
N PHE A 511 10.96 -8.82 -1.62
CA PHE A 511 10.87 -10.29 -1.65
C PHE A 511 12.23 -10.95 -1.43
N THR A 512 13.24 -10.51 -2.17
CA THR A 512 14.61 -11.08 -2.09
C THR A 512 15.20 -10.86 -0.70
N ALA A 513 15.04 -9.65 -0.14
CA ALA A 513 15.46 -9.33 1.22
C ALA A 513 14.74 -10.20 2.27
N ALA A 514 13.42 -10.37 2.15
CA ALA A 514 12.67 -11.25 3.05
C ALA A 514 13.18 -12.69 2.99
N LEU A 515 13.48 -13.19 1.78
CA LEU A 515 14.04 -14.53 1.59
C LEU A 515 15.42 -14.67 2.24
N GLU A 516 16.30 -13.69 2.06
CA GLU A 516 17.62 -13.65 2.68
C GLU A 516 17.53 -13.62 4.21
N GLU A 517 16.65 -12.78 4.76
CA GLU A 517 16.42 -12.64 6.21
C GLU A 517 15.84 -13.93 6.82
N LEU A 518 14.89 -14.59 6.15
CA LEU A 518 14.29 -15.86 6.61
C LEU A 518 15.30 -17.04 6.65
N VAL A 519 16.34 -17.02 5.82
CA VAL A 519 17.34 -18.10 5.78
C VAL A 519 18.66 -17.73 6.48
N ALA A 520 18.73 -16.54 7.08
CA ALA A 520 19.92 -16.09 7.80
C ALA A 520 20.00 -16.71 9.20
N ASP A 521 18.92 -16.61 9.97
CA ASP A 521 18.81 -17.17 11.32
C ASP A 521 17.37 -17.61 11.59
N VAL A 522 17.15 -18.92 11.72
CA VAL A 522 15.82 -19.49 11.91
C VAL A 522 15.32 -19.36 13.36
N ASP A 523 16.21 -19.07 14.31
CA ASP A 523 15.85 -18.90 15.72
C ASP A 523 15.58 -17.41 16.07
N ALA A 524 15.87 -16.50 15.13
CA ALA A 524 15.54 -15.09 15.26
C ALA A 524 14.01 -14.86 15.27
N PRO A 525 13.51 -13.82 15.97
CA PRO A 525 12.10 -13.46 15.93
C PRO A 525 11.70 -12.97 14.54
N LEU A 526 10.47 -13.26 14.10
CA LEU A 526 9.96 -12.84 12.79
C LEU A 526 9.96 -11.31 12.61
N SER A 527 9.92 -10.54 13.70
CA SER A 527 10.10 -9.09 13.70
C SER A 527 11.47 -8.63 13.15
N SER A 528 12.46 -9.50 13.01
CA SER A 528 13.71 -9.16 12.32
C SER A 528 13.59 -9.22 10.80
N VAL A 529 12.55 -9.88 10.26
CA VAL A 529 12.29 -9.99 8.82
C VAL A 529 11.46 -8.78 8.37
N ARG A 530 12.15 -7.81 7.78
CA ARG A 530 11.62 -6.50 7.41
C ARG A 530 11.28 -6.38 5.93
N ALA A 531 11.81 -7.27 5.09
CA ALA A 531 11.63 -7.19 3.64
C ALA A 531 12.13 -5.84 3.07
N ILE A 532 13.28 -5.36 3.56
CA ILE A 532 13.94 -4.15 3.07
C ILE A 532 15.36 -4.52 2.68
N SER A 533 15.73 -4.33 1.42
CA SER A 533 17.09 -4.60 0.95
C SER A 533 18.10 -3.59 1.53
N ALA A 534 19.40 -3.90 1.43
CA ALA A 534 20.45 -2.96 1.84
C ALA A 534 20.38 -1.64 1.03
N GLY A 535 20.18 -1.73 -0.29
CA GLY A 535 20.03 -0.56 -1.15
C GLY A 535 18.77 0.26 -0.82
N GLN A 536 17.67 -0.41 -0.46
CA GLN A 536 16.45 0.26 -0.01
C GLN A 536 16.66 0.99 1.32
N ARG A 537 17.39 0.40 2.27
CA ARG A 537 17.75 1.08 3.54
C ARG A 537 18.58 2.33 3.30
N GLU A 538 19.60 2.26 2.45
CA GLU A 538 20.43 3.43 2.09
C GLU A 538 19.60 4.52 1.42
N ARG A 539 18.71 4.14 0.50
CA ARG A 539 17.79 5.07 -0.17
C ARG A 539 16.84 5.75 0.82
N LEU A 540 16.24 4.98 1.73
CA LEU A 540 15.36 5.53 2.77
C LEU A 540 16.10 6.50 3.69
N ALA A 541 17.31 6.13 4.14
CA ALA A 541 18.15 7.02 4.95
C ALA A 541 18.45 8.34 4.24
N ALA A 542 18.79 8.29 2.94
CA ALA A 542 19.04 9.49 2.14
C ALA A 542 17.80 10.37 1.93
N LEU A 543 16.59 9.80 1.96
CA LEU A 543 15.33 10.54 1.85
C LEU A 543 14.84 11.11 3.20
N SER A 544 15.25 10.48 4.30
CA SER A 544 14.84 10.84 5.66
C SER A 544 15.40 12.17 6.13
N ASP A 545 16.54 12.62 5.61
CA ASP A 545 17.24 13.80 6.12
C ASP A 545 17.08 15.03 5.20
N GLY A 546 16.58 16.12 5.78
CA GLY A 546 16.65 17.45 5.17
C GLY A 546 18.08 18.01 5.24
N PRO A 547 18.42 19.00 4.39
CA PRO A 547 19.73 19.65 4.42
C PRO A 547 20.07 20.19 5.82
N ALA A 548 21.34 20.16 6.22
CA ALA A 548 21.75 20.76 7.49
C ALA A 548 21.47 22.29 7.50
N THR A 549 21.10 22.83 8.66
CA THR A 549 20.89 24.27 8.86
C THR A 549 21.38 24.70 10.25
N ASP A 550 21.89 25.92 10.36
CA ASP A 550 22.40 26.46 11.62
C ASP A 550 21.30 27.18 12.41
N CYS A 551 20.96 26.61 13.56
CA CYS A 551 19.92 27.11 14.46
C CYS A 551 20.46 27.57 15.82
N ALA A 552 21.75 27.95 15.90
CA ALA A 552 22.37 28.32 17.17
C ALA A 552 22.01 29.74 17.67
N ALA A 553 21.50 30.62 16.81
CA ALA A 553 21.17 32.00 17.15
C ALA A 553 19.73 32.18 17.67
N GLY A 554 19.52 33.25 18.46
CA GLY A 554 18.18 33.67 18.90
C GLY A 554 17.48 34.56 17.89
N LEU A 555 16.15 34.59 17.89
CA LEU A 555 15.35 35.39 16.95
C LEU A 555 15.61 36.90 17.07
N TRP A 556 15.71 37.42 18.30
CA TRP A 556 16.05 38.83 18.54
C TRP A 556 17.42 39.19 17.96
N GLN A 557 18.43 38.37 18.24
CA GLN A 557 19.79 38.56 17.74
C GLN A 557 19.82 38.60 16.21
N LEU A 558 19.16 37.65 15.55
CA LEU A 558 19.09 37.62 14.08
C LEU A 558 18.35 38.83 13.50
N PHE A 559 17.31 39.31 14.19
CA PHE A 559 16.59 40.52 13.79
C PHE A 559 17.50 41.76 13.91
N GLU A 560 18.23 41.90 15.01
CA GLU A 560 19.18 42.99 15.22
C GLU A 560 20.30 42.99 14.16
N GLU A 561 20.86 41.84 13.85
CA GLU A 561 21.84 41.66 12.76
C GLU A 561 21.26 41.99 11.38
N THR A 562 19.97 41.75 11.17
CA THR A 562 19.28 42.09 9.92
C THR A 562 18.98 43.59 9.83
N ALA A 563 18.52 44.19 10.93
CA ALA A 563 18.26 45.62 11.01
C ALA A 563 19.53 46.43 10.76
N ALA A 564 20.66 46.03 11.36
CA ALA A 564 21.95 46.66 11.13
C ALA A 564 22.44 46.57 9.66
N ARG A 565 22.02 45.54 8.91
CA ARG A 565 22.34 45.37 7.48
C ARG A 565 21.41 46.16 6.55
N HIS A 566 20.18 46.44 6.99
CA HIS A 566 19.13 47.06 6.17
C HIS A 566 18.42 48.23 6.89
N PRO A 567 19.15 49.19 7.49
CA PRO A 567 18.58 50.17 8.43
C PRO A 567 17.46 51.03 7.82
N ASP A 568 17.65 51.47 6.56
CA ASP A 568 16.72 52.34 5.83
C ASP A 568 15.63 51.57 5.07
N ALA A 569 15.68 50.23 5.04
CA ALA A 569 14.66 49.45 4.35
C ALA A 569 13.36 49.42 5.18
N VAL A 570 12.22 49.42 4.50
CA VAL A 570 10.91 49.32 5.16
C VAL A 570 10.72 47.91 5.70
N ALA A 571 10.56 47.79 7.03
CA ALA A 571 10.34 46.52 7.71
C ALA A 571 8.85 46.16 7.78
N VAL A 572 8.00 47.09 8.23
CA VAL A 572 6.55 46.87 8.38
C VAL A 572 5.79 48.17 8.17
N GLU A 573 4.80 48.15 7.27
CA GLU A 573 4.02 49.33 6.88
C GLU A 573 4.92 50.54 6.48
N ALA A 574 5.04 51.54 7.35
CA ALA A 574 5.84 52.75 7.11
C ALA A 574 7.15 52.79 7.93
N LEU A 575 7.36 51.85 8.86
CA LEU A 575 8.56 51.84 9.69
C LEU A 575 9.73 51.18 8.97
N THR A 576 10.90 51.81 9.05
CA THR A 576 12.16 51.17 8.65
C THR A 576 12.61 50.12 9.67
N TYR A 577 13.61 49.31 9.33
CA TYR A 577 14.22 48.37 10.27
C TYR A 577 14.82 49.06 11.50
N ASP A 578 15.48 50.22 11.32
CA ASP A 578 16.04 50.99 12.44
C ASP A 578 14.95 51.55 13.34
N GLU A 579 13.86 52.08 12.76
CA GLU A 579 12.72 52.59 13.52
C GLU A 579 12.00 51.48 14.27
N LEU A 580 11.82 50.30 13.65
CA LEU A 580 11.23 49.14 14.28
C LEU A 580 12.11 48.60 15.42
N LEU A 581 13.42 48.55 15.24
CA LEU A 581 14.38 48.17 16.28
C LEU A 581 14.31 49.12 17.48
N ALA A 582 14.26 50.43 17.22
CA ALA A 582 14.12 51.44 18.26
C ALA A 582 12.77 51.33 19.00
N ALA A 583 11.68 51.10 18.27
CA ALA A 583 10.35 50.89 18.85
C ALA A 583 10.30 49.65 19.74
N ALA A 584 10.87 48.52 19.28
CA ALA A 584 10.93 47.28 20.05
C ALA A 584 11.78 47.43 21.33
N ARG A 585 12.94 48.08 21.26
CA ARG A 585 13.79 48.38 22.43
C ARG A 585 13.08 49.30 23.42
N THR A 586 12.43 50.35 22.91
CA THR A 586 11.62 51.26 23.71
C THR A 586 10.54 50.50 24.47
N HIS A 587 9.77 49.68 23.75
CA HIS A 587 8.66 48.92 24.32
C HIS A 587 9.14 47.85 25.32
N ALA A 588 10.34 47.27 25.11
CA ALA A 588 10.96 46.36 26.07
C ALA A 588 11.22 47.01 27.45
N SER A 589 11.35 48.34 27.53
CA SER A 589 11.44 49.07 28.81
C SER A 589 10.15 49.00 29.62
N ALA A 590 8.98 48.90 28.96
CA ALA A 590 7.69 48.70 29.64
C ALA A 590 7.55 47.27 30.22
N LEU A 591 8.47 46.37 29.87
CA LEU A 591 8.56 44.98 30.33
C LEU A 591 9.75 44.77 31.30
N ALA A 592 10.13 45.80 32.07
CA ALA A 592 11.30 45.76 32.95
C ALA A 592 11.29 44.59 33.97
N ASP A 593 10.10 44.19 34.43
CA ASP A 593 9.88 43.09 35.38
C ASP A 593 9.81 41.70 34.74
N VAL A 594 9.86 41.62 33.42
CA VAL A 594 9.93 40.38 32.64
C VAL A 594 11.37 39.91 32.54
N ARG A 595 11.59 38.63 32.83
CA ARG A 595 12.90 37.96 32.84
C ARG A 595 12.96 36.87 31.75
N PRO A 596 14.16 36.42 31.36
CA PRO A 596 14.29 35.30 30.44
C PRO A 596 13.54 34.05 30.93
N GLY A 597 12.73 33.45 30.05
CA GLY A 597 11.89 32.29 30.35
C GLY A 597 10.49 32.60 30.89
N ASP A 598 10.20 33.86 31.23
CA ASP A 598 8.82 34.30 31.51
C ASP A 598 7.96 34.20 30.24
N ARG A 599 6.63 34.25 30.42
CA ARG A 599 5.65 34.23 29.33
C ARG A 599 4.84 35.52 29.35
N VAL A 600 4.68 36.13 28.18
CA VAL A 600 3.90 37.37 28.02
C VAL A 600 2.78 37.10 27.02
N VAL A 601 1.54 37.37 27.43
CA VAL A 601 0.37 37.17 26.60
C VAL A 601 0.12 38.41 25.75
N LEU A 602 -0.15 38.21 24.47
CA LEU A 602 -0.38 39.27 23.49
C LEU A 602 -1.83 39.20 23.00
N ALA A 603 -2.62 40.19 23.41
CA ALA A 603 -4.00 40.42 22.97
C ALA A 603 -4.03 41.76 22.20
N VAL A 604 -3.28 41.81 21.09
CA VAL A 604 -3.10 43.01 20.27
C VAL A 604 -3.64 42.73 18.87
N PRO A 605 -4.48 43.62 18.30
CA PRO A 605 -4.94 43.50 16.91
C PRO A 605 -3.78 43.42 15.92
N ARG A 606 -4.00 42.75 14.79
CA ARG A 606 -2.97 42.62 13.74
C ARG A 606 -2.52 44.00 13.26
N GLY A 607 -1.22 44.30 13.36
CA GLY A 607 -0.71 45.64 13.07
C GLY A 607 0.75 45.83 13.47
N VAL A 608 1.24 47.06 13.34
CA VAL A 608 2.62 47.43 13.74
C VAL A 608 2.85 47.19 15.24
N ALA A 609 1.85 47.49 16.08
CA ALA A 609 1.95 47.28 17.53
C ALA A 609 2.12 45.80 17.90
N GLU A 610 1.51 44.87 17.16
CA GLU A 610 1.71 43.42 17.32
C GLU A 610 3.17 43.04 17.09
N VAL A 611 3.77 43.51 15.98
CA VAL A 611 5.17 43.24 15.62
C VAL A 611 6.13 43.79 16.67
N VAL A 612 5.90 45.03 17.11
CA VAL A 612 6.70 45.67 18.18
C VAL A 612 6.60 44.87 19.49
N ALA A 613 5.40 44.43 19.87
CA ALA A 613 5.18 43.63 21.08
C ALA A 613 5.91 42.29 21.03
N VAL A 614 5.82 41.55 19.91
CA VAL A 614 6.56 40.29 19.71
C VAL A 614 8.05 40.50 19.89
N LEU A 615 8.63 41.49 19.19
CA LEU A 615 10.06 41.77 19.25
C LEU A 615 10.52 42.23 20.65
N ALA A 616 9.72 43.05 21.33
CA ALA A 616 10.01 43.51 22.70
C ALA A 616 10.00 42.36 23.71
N VAL A 617 9.09 41.39 23.57
CA VAL A 617 9.07 40.18 24.42
C VAL A 617 10.31 39.31 24.18
N LEU A 618 10.67 39.08 22.91
CA LEU A 618 11.87 38.31 22.55
C LEU A 618 13.16 39.02 22.99
N HIS A 619 13.22 40.35 22.92
CA HIS A 619 14.32 41.16 23.47
C HIS A 619 14.54 40.88 24.96
N ARG A 620 13.48 40.69 25.74
CA ARG A 620 13.55 40.33 27.17
C ARG A 620 13.88 38.86 27.41
N GLY A 621 14.04 38.06 26.35
CA GLY A 621 14.28 36.62 26.43
C GLY A 621 13.07 35.81 26.91
N ALA A 622 11.87 36.42 26.89
CA ALA A 622 10.62 35.80 27.27
C ALA A 622 9.91 35.19 26.05
N ALA A 623 8.99 34.27 26.31
CA ALA A 623 8.16 33.68 25.26
C ALA A 623 6.86 34.47 25.10
N TYR A 624 6.48 34.78 23.86
CA TYR A 624 5.20 35.40 23.59
C TYR A 624 4.08 34.35 23.43
N VAL A 625 2.87 34.70 23.81
CA VAL A 625 1.67 33.86 23.64
C VAL A 625 0.60 34.69 22.95
N GLY A 626 0.40 34.44 21.65
CA GLY A 626 -0.70 35.06 20.90
C GLY A 626 -2.03 34.45 21.31
N ILE A 627 -3.02 35.28 21.62
CA ILE A 627 -4.39 34.82 21.92
C ILE A 627 -5.40 35.63 21.11
N ASP A 628 -6.51 34.98 20.77
CA ASP A 628 -7.68 35.65 20.24
C ASP A 628 -8.52 36.15 21.42
N ALA A 629 -8.58 37.47 21.62
CA ALA A 629 -9.31 38.07 22.73
C ALA A 629 -10.83 37.86 22.65
N ASP A 630 -11.35 37.53 21.46
CA ASP A 630 -12.77 37.26 21.23
C ASP A 630 -13.15 35.79 21.54
N ALA A 631 -12.17 34.95 21.90
CA ALA A 631 -12.43 33.57 22.29
C ALA A 631 -13.24 33.49 23.60
N PRO A 632 -14.00 32.39 23.83
CA PRO A 632 -14.81 32.24 25.03
C PRO A 632 -14.01 32.42 26.33
N ARG A 633 -14.62 33.07 27.33
CA ARG A 633 -13.93 33.42 28.59
C ARG A 633 -13.35 32.20 29.30
N GLU A 634 -14.05 31.06 29.28
CA GLU A 634 -13.57 29.81 29.91
C GLU A 634 -12.33 29.25 29.20
N TRP A 635 -12.32 29.31 27.87
CA TRP A 635 -11.18 28.91 27.05
C TRP A 635 -9.95 29.78 27.34
N LEU A 636 -10.15 31.10 27.41
CA LEU A 636 -9.10 32.05 27.77
C LEU A 636 -8.62 31.86 29.19
N ALA A 637 -9.51 31.65 30.17
CA ALA A 637 -9.14 31.38 31.56
C ALA A 637 -8.27 30.13 31.68
N GLU A 638 -8.59 29.07 30.95
CA GLU A 638 -7.81 27.83 30.95
C GLU A 638 -6.42 28.01 30.31
N ILE A 639 -6.33 28.75 29.18
CA ILE A 639 -5.05 29.14 28.58
C ILE A 639 -4.22 29.95 29.59
N LEU A 640 -4.78 31.00 30.17
CA LEU A 640 -4.08 31.88 31.12
C LEU A 640 -3.63 31.12 32.36
N ARG A 641 -4.41 30.15 32.84
CA ARG A 641 -4.03 29.26 33.95
C ARG A 641 -2.82 28.40 33.59
N GLN A 642 -2.81 27.79 32.40
CA GLN A 642 -1.68 26.98 31.92
C GLN A 642 -0.43 27.84 31.70
N VAL A 643 -0.59 29.01 31.07
CA VAL A 643 0.50 29.94 30.77
C VAL A 643 1.05 30.57 32.04
N SER A 644 0.21 30.98 32.99
CA SER A 644 0.62 31.79 34.15
C SER A 644 1.50 32.98 33.72
N PRO A 645 0.96 33.94 32.92
CA PRO A 645 1.76 34.98 32.30
C PRO A 645 2.31 35.99 33.30
N ARG A 646 3.49 36.55 33.00
CA ARG A 646 4.11 37.62 33.77
C ARG A 646 3.46 38.97 33.52
N ALA A 647 2.94 39.18 32.30
CA ALA A 647 2.21 40.37 31.88
C ALA A 647 1.29 40.04 30.69
N VAL A 648 0.29 40.89 30.47
CA VAL A 648 -0.57 40.87 29.29
C VAL A 648 -0.44 42.21 28.57
N ILE A 649 -0.18 42.17 27.26
CA ILE A 649 -0.15 43.36 26.39
C ILE A 649 -1.48 43.46 25.63
N GLY A 650 -2.13 44.62 25.69
CA GLY A 650 -3.30 44.94 24.85
C GLY A 650 -4.68 44.72 25.46
N SER A 651 -4.82 43.96 26.56
CA SER A 651 -6.11 43.77 27.25
C SER A 651 -5.98 43.81 28.78
N PRO A 652 -6.49 44.88 29.43
CA PRO A 652 -6.62 44.94 30.88
C PRO A 652 -7.51 43.85 31.47
N GLU A 653 -8.57 43.45 30.77
CA GLU A 653 -9.53 42.43 31.23
C GLU A 653 -8.86 41.05 31.34
N LEU A 654 -8.01 40.71 30.38
CA LEU A 654 -7.24 39.47 30.41
C LEU A 654 -6.11 39.51 31.43
N ALA A 655 -5.52 40.69 31.67
CA ALA A 655 -4.56 40.89 32.75
C ALA A 655 -5.20 40.67 34.13
N GLU A 656 -6.42 41.19 34.33
CA GLU A 656 -7.21 40.95 35.54
C GLU A 656 -7.54 39.46 35.70
N LEU A 657 -8.01 38.80 34.62
CA LEU A 657 -8.31 37.37 34.63
C LEU A 657 -7.08 36.51 34.96
N ALA A 658 -5.89 36.91 34.50
CA ALA A 658 -4.62 36.25 34.79
C ALA A 658 -3.97 36.69 36.12
N SER A 659 -4.51 37.70 36.80
CA SER A 659 -3.92 38.32 37.99
C SER A 659 -2.48 38.82 37.77
N CYS A 660 -2.21 39.47 36.64
CA CYS A 660 -0.91 40.03 36.29
C CYS A 660 -1.01 41.50 35.79
N PRO A 661 0.11 42.24 35.65
CA PRO A 661 0.10 43.59 35.10
C PRO A 661 -0.39 43.64 33.64
N ALA A 662 -1.18 44.68 33.33
CA ALA A 662 -1.55 45.06 31.97
C ALA A 662 -0.53 46.07 31.41
N VAL A 663 -0.11 45.87 30.16
CA VAL A 663 0.79 46.77 29.44
C VAL A 663 0.06 47.30 28.20
N PRO A 664 0.01 48.62 27.96
CA PRO A 664 -0.61 49.16 26.76
C PRO A 664 0.21 48.76 25.51
N PRO A 665 -0.42 48.56 24.35
CA PRO A 665 0.31 48.31 23.11
C PRO A 665 1.09 49.56 22.68
N TRP A 666 2.19 49.37 21.94
CA TRP A 666 2.98 50.47 21.39
C TRP A 666 2.16 51.34 20.42
N ALA A 667 2.33 52.66 20.51
CA ALA A 667 1.74 53.63 19.60
C ALA A 667 2.83 54.40 18.82
N PRO A 668 2.58 54.79 17.56
CA PRO A 668 3.53 55.61 16.78
C PRO A 668 3.92 56.96 17.42
N THR A 669 3.11 57.44 18.36
CA THR A 669 3.37 58.67 19.14
C THR A 669 4.27 58.44 20.35
N ASP A 670 4.60 57.19 20.69
CA ASP A 670 5.46 56.89 21.84
C ASP A 670 6.90 57.35 21.57
N PRO A 671 7.55 58.02 22.54
CA PRO A 671 8.91 58.51 22.35
C PRO A 671 9.88 57.34 22.24
N LEU A 672 10.63 57.28 21.13
CA LEU A 672 11.71 56.31 20.96
C LEU A 672 12.86 56.64 21.93
N VAL A 673 13.13 55.75 22.88
CA VAL A 673 14.21 55.90 23.86
C VAL A 673 15.10 54.67 23.84
N PRO A 674 16.37 54.77 24.28
CA PRO A 674 17.21 53.59 24.47
C PRO A 674 16.53 52.58 25.39
N GLY A 675 16.36 51.35 24.91
CA GLY A 675 15.84 50.23 25.70
C GLY A 675 16.88 49.67 26.67
N PRO A 676 16.49 48.70 27.52
CA PRO A 676 17.46 47.93 28.31
C PRO A 676 18.40 47.12 27.41
N GLU A 677 19.48 46.57 27.97
CA GLU A 677 20.29 45.56 27.27
C GLU A 677 19.44 44.31 26.96
N PRO A 678 19.64 43.66 25.79
CA PRO A 678 18.92 42.45 25.44
C PRO A 678 19.31 41.28 26.33
N ALA A 679 18.37 40.35 26.52
CA ALA A 679 18.65 39.12 27.23
C ALA A 679 19.65 38.24 26.45
N PRO A 680 20.47 37.43 27.14
CA PRO A 680 21.37 36.49 26.48
C PRO A 680 20.61 35.53 25.56
N ALA A 681 21.10 35.40 24.32
CA ALA A 681 20.57 34.47 23.33
C ALA A 681 20.67 33.03 23.84
N ASP A 682 19.59 32.28 23.66
CA ASP A 682 19.51 30.86 23.99
C ASP A 682 18.58 30.18 22.98
N PRO A 683 19.13 29.46 21.99
CA PRO A 683 18.35 28.83 20.94
C PRO A 683 17.40 27.74 21.47
N ALA A 684 17.68 27.17 22.65
CA ALA A 684 16.85 26.13 23.26
C ALA A 684 15.69 26.71 24.08
N ARG A 685 15.70 28.00 24.41
CA ARG A 685 14.62 28.65 25.14
C ARG A 685 13.37 28.76 24.28
N THR A 686 12.20 28.60 24.90
CA THR A 686 10.89 28.83 24.27
C THR A 686 10.80 30.26 23.73
N ALA A 687 10.54 30.38 22.43
CA ALA A 687 10.28 31.66 21.76
C ALA A 687 8.79 32.03 21.81
N TYR A 688 7.91 31.04 21.63
CA TYR A 688 6.47 31.25 21.69
C TYR A 688 5.72 29.99 22.11
N LEU A 689 4.45 30.18 22.48
CA LEU A 689 3.52 29.09 22.72
C LEU A 689 2.33 29.20 21.76
N ALA A 690 2.06 28.14 21.02
CA ALA A 690 0.81 27.96 20.29
C ALA A 690 -0.13 27.06 21.07
N PHE A 691 -1.44 27.27 20.93
CA PHE A 691 -2.46 26.42 21.53
C PHE A 691 -3.26 25.70 20.46
N THR A 692 -3.41 24.38 20.61
CA THR A 692 -4.25 23.56 19.75
C THR A 692 -5.42 22.97 20.52
N SER A 693 -6.43 22.47 19.81
CA SER A 693 -7.48 21.64 20.42
C SER A 693 -6.85 20.33 20.92
N GLY A 694 -7.01 20.03 22.21
CA GLY A 694 -6.59 18.75 22.78
C GLY A 694 -7.69 17.70 22.61
N SER A 695 -7.32 16.41 22.57
CA SER A 695 -8.27 15.28 22.49
C SER A 695 -9.27 15.23 23.65
N THR A 696 -8.93 15.87 24.78
CA THR A 696 -9.78 16.06 25.96
C THR A 696 -10.75 17.25 25.85
N GLY A 697 -10.68 18.02 24.76
CA GLY A 697 -11.45 19.26 24.56
C GLY A 697 -10.89 20.47 25.30
N ARG A 698 -9.74 20.33 25.97
CA ARG A 698 -9.03 21.43 26.63
C ARG A 698 -7.92 21.99 25.73
N PRO A 699 -7.60 23.30 25.80
CA PRO A 699 -6.50 23.88 25.05
C PRO A 699 -5.18 23.25 25.46
N LYS A 700 -4.33 22.97 24.48
CA LYS A 700 -3.05 22.29 24.68
C LYS A 700 -1.91 23.17 24.21
N GLY A 701 -1.09 23.63 25.16
CA GLY A 701 0.03 24.52 24.88
C GLY A 701 1.24 23.77 24.32
N VAL A 702 1.76 24.25 23.20
CA VAL A 702 2.96 23.73 22.52
C VAL A 702 4.08 24.77 22.65
N PRO A 703 5.01 24.62 23.61
CA PRO A 703 6.19 25.49 23.72
C PRO A 703 7.18 25.21 22.58
N VAL A 704 7.41 26.23 21.75
CA VAL A 704 8.30 26.16 20.58
C VAL A 704 9.57 26.97 20.83
N PRO A 705 10.77 26.36 20.76
CA PRO A 705 12.03 27.04 21.03
C PRO A 705 12.51 27.91 19.86
N HIS A 706 13.39 28.87 20.14
CA HIS A 706 13.97 29.75 19.13
C HIS A 706 14.59 28.99 17.95
N ARG A 707 15.38 27.94 18.24
CA ARG A 707 16.00 27.07 17.23
C ARG A 707 15.00 26.54 16.20
N ALA A 708 13.76 26.30 16.63
CA ALA A 708 12.74 25.70 15.79
C ALA A 708 12.17 26.70 14.78
N VAL A 709 11.97 27.95 15.22
CA VAL A 709 11.57 29.04 14.33
C VAL A 709 12.72 29.43 13.41
N VAL A 710 13.95 29.47 13.90
CA VAL A 710 15.14 29.72 13.06
C VAL A 710 15.28 28.64 11.99
N ARG A 711 15.08 27.35 12.34
CA ARG A 711 15.04 26.24 11.38
C ARG A 711 14.02 26.47 10.27
N LEU A 712 12.85 27.02 10.60
CA LEU A 712 11.79 27.28 9.63
C LEU A 712 12.24 28.34 8.61
N VAL A 713 12.77 29.46 9.07
CA VAL A 713 12.93 30.66 8.21
C VAL A 713 14.35 30.93 7.74
N ARG A 714 15.39 30.36 8.35
CA ARG A 714 16.78 30.57 7.96
C ARG A 714 17.22 29.52 6.95
N ASP A 715 17.75 29.98 5.82
CA ASP A 715 18.16 29.13 4.71
C ASP A 715 17.07 28.13 4.30
N ALA A 716 15.81 28.58 4.38
CA ALA A 716 14.60 27.77 4.29
C ALA A 716 14.59 26.84 3.06
N GLY A 717 15.20 27.26 1.95
CA GLY A 717 15.32 26.48 0.71
C GLY A 717 13.99 26.29 -0.04
N TYR A 718 12.87 26.48 0.65
CA TYR A 718 11.52 26.27 0.13
C TYR A 718 10.81 27.57 -0.29
N VAL A 719 11.39 28.70 0.05
CA VAL A 719 10.90 30.02 -0.36
C VAL A 719 12.12 30.92 -0.57
N ARG A 720 12.06 31.76 -1.60
CA ARG A 720 13.04 32.82 -1.81
C ARG A 720 12.77 33.92 -0.79
N LEU A 721 13.81 34.20 -0.01
CA LEU A 721 13.87 35.24 1.00
C LEU A 721 14.78 36.37 0.51
N GLY A 722 14.54 37.60 0.94
CA GLY A 722 15.41 38.73 0.63
C GLY A 722 14.70 40.09 0.64
N PRO A 723 15.47 41.19 0.57
CA PRO A 723 14.96 42.54 0.77
C PRO A 723 14.00 43.02 -0.33
N ASP A 724 14.02 42.38 -1.50
CA ASP A 724 13.11 42.71 -2.61
C ASP A 724 11.69 42.15 -2.42
N GLU A 725 11.48 41.30 -1.43
CA GLU A 725 10.21 40.62 -1.21
C GLU A 725 9.25 41.43 -0.31
N ARG A 726 7.95 41.24 -0.55
CA ARG A 726 6.83 41.87 0.17
C ARG A 726 5.93 40.76 0.68
N TYR A 727 6.05 40.45 1.97
CA TYR A 727 5.34 39.35 2.62
C TYR A 727 3.98 39.81 3.14
N LEU A 728 2.96 38.98 2.92
CA LEU A 728 1.66 39.15 3.55
C LEU A 728 1.73 38.74 5.03
N ARG A 729 1.20 39.59 5.91
CA ARG A 729 0.87 39.27 7.31
C ARG A 729 -0.65 39.13 7.43
N LEU A 730 -1.14 37.89 7.55
CA LEU A 730 -2.55 37.51 7.54
C LEU A 730 -2.94 36.54 8.66
N ALA A 731 -2.09 35.58 9.03
CA ALA A 731 -2.45 34.56 10.01
C ALA A 731 -2.76 35.16 11.40
N PRO A 732 -3.72 34.66 12.19
CA PRO A 732 -3.83 35.06 13.59
C PRO A 732 -2.53 34.75 14.36
N LEU A 733 -2.13 35.59 15.33
CA LEU A 733 -0.91 35.35 16.11
C LEU A 733 -0.97 34.07 16.96
N ALA A 734 -2.20 33.65 17.31
CA ALA A 734 -2.45 32.38 17.99
C ALA A 734 -2.18 31.15 17.10
N PHE A 735 -2.07 31.34 15.78
CA PHE A 735 -1.79 30.29 14.81
C PHE A 735 -0.30 30.28 14.42
N ASP A 736 0.31 29.10 14.38
CA ASP A 736 1.75 28.92 14.17
C ASP A 736 2.25 29.43 12.81
N ALA A 737 1.41 29.47 11.77
CA ALA A 737 1.77 30.06 10.47
C ALA A 737 2.15 31.55 10.57
N SER A 738 1.70 32.26 11.61
CA SER A 738 2.15 33.64 11.88
C SER A 738 3.67 33.71 12.10
N THR A 739 4.33 32.63 12.54
CA THR A 739 5.78 32.61 12.72
C THR A 739 6.53 32.66 11.39
N LEU A 740 6.03 31.97 10.36
CA LEU A 740 6.55 32.11 9.00
C LEU A 740 6.37 33.55 8.53
N GLU A 741 5.14 34.06 8.64
CA GLU A 741 4.81 35.40 8.14
C GLU A 741 5.61 36.51 8.84
N LEU A 742 5.88 36.39 10.14
CA LEU A 742 6.65 37.38 10.90
C LEU A 742 8.16 37.24 10.63
N PHE A 743 8.72 36.05 10.87
CA PHE A 743 10.18 35.91 10.95
C PHE A 743 10.84 35.67 9.60
N ALA A 744 10.14 35.15 8.58
CA ALA A 744 10.71 35.07 7.23
C ALA A 744 11.12 36.45 6.69
N PRO A 745 10.24 37.48 6.68
CA PRO A 745 10.62 38.79 6.22
C PRO A 745 11.57 39.53 7.17
N LEU A 746 11.30 39.51 8.48
CA LEU A 746 12.09 40.26 9.49
C LEU A 746 13.54 39.78 9.61
N LEU A 747 13.83 38.54 9.24
CA LEU A 747 15.19 37.99 9.26
C LEU A 747 15.87 38.00 7.89
N SER A 748 15.17 38.45 6.83
CA SER A 748 15.70 38.52 5.46
C SER A 748 15.81 39.93 4.89
N GLY A 749 15.46 40.96 5.66
CA GLY A 749 15.43 42.35 5.20
C GLY A 749 14.21 42.69 4.34
N ALA A 750 13.23 41.79 4.24
CA ALA A 750 12.02 42.00 3.43
C ALA A 750 11.00 42.89 4.17
N SER A 751 9.94 43.29 3.47
CA SER A 751 8.88 44.12 4.06
C SER A 751 7.60 43.34 4.37
N LEU A 752 6.96 43.68 5.48
CA LEU A 752 5.67 43.16 5.92
C LEU A 752 4.52 44.06 5.46
N GLN A 753 3.56 43.46 4.75
CA GLN A 753 2.30 44.08 4.34
C GLN A 753 1.18 43.51 5.20
N VAL A 754 0.68 44.32 6.15
CA VAL A 754 -0.24 43.86 7.17
C VAL A 754 -1.68 43.95 6.69
N PHE A 755 -2.33 42.80 6.52
CA PHE A 755 -3.74 42.77 6.20
C PHE A 755 -4.55 43.25 7.42
N PRO A 756 -5.56 44.13 7.24
CA PRO A 756 -6.37 44.61 8.35
C PRO A 756 -6.95 43.48 9.20
N ASP A 757 -7.16 43.76 10.49
CA ASP A 757 -7.74 42.79 11.40
C ASP A 757 -9.24 42.55 11.10
N GLY A 758 -9.75 41.38 11.50
CA GLY A 758 -11.12 40.95 11.23
C GLY A 758 -11.28 39.89 10.14
N PRO A 759 -12.52 39.64 9.67
CA PRO A 759 -12.82 38.54 8.75
C PRO A 759 -12.16 38.75 7.38
N VAL A 760 -11.64 37.66 6.81
CA VAL A 760 -10.92 37.69 5.52
C VAL A 760 -11.87 37.32 4.38
N ALA A 761 -12.40 38.32 3.67
CA ALA A 761 -13.15 38.09 2.45
C ALA A 761 -12.21 37.95 1.23
N PRO A 762 -12.40 36.97 0.31
CA PRO A 762 -11.54 36.80 -0.86
C PRO A 762 -11.41 38.05 -1.73
N THR A 763 -12.49 38.84 -1.85
CA THR A 763 -12.50 40.11 -2.60
C THR A 763 -11.60 41.17 -1.97
N GLU A 764 -11.61 41.29 -0.65
CA GLU A 764 -10.81 42.27 0.07
C GLU A 764 -9.34 41.89 0.07
N LEU A 765 -9.06 40.59 0.26
CA LEU A 765 -7.73 40.03 0.13
C LEU A 765 -7.17 40.26 -1.28
N ALA A 766 -7.95 39.97 -2.33
CA ALA A 766 -7.51 40.18 -3.71
C ALA A 766 -7.10 41.64 -3.99
N ARG A 767 -7.93 42.59 -3.55
CA ARG A 767 -7.63 44.02 -3.67
C ARG A 767 -6.34 44.38 -2.92
N PHE A 768 -6.21 43.91 -1.67
CA PHE A 768 -5.04 44.17 -0.85
C PHE A 768 -3.74 43.66 -1.50
N LEU A 769 -3.74 42.42 -2.01
CA LEU A 769 -2.57 41.81 -2.64
C LEU A 769 -2.08 42.65 -3.83
N VAL A 770 -3.00 43.16 -4.65
CA VAL A 770 -2.70 44.01 -5.82
C VAL A 770 -2.22 45.41 -5.40
N GLU A 771 -2.95 46.09 -4.51
CA GLU A 771 -2.62 47.44 -4.06
C GLU A 771 -1.27 47.50 -3.34
N ARG A 772 -1.00 46.51 -2.49
CA ARG A 772 0.23 46.41 -1.68
C ARG A 772 1.38 45.70 -2.41
N ARG A 773 1.12 45.21 -3.63
CA ARG A 773 2.08 44.47 -4.48
C ARG A 773 2.76 43.33 -3.72
N VAL A 774 1.97 42.53 -3.02
CA VAL A 774 2.48 41.37 -2.27
C VAL A 774 3.16 40.40 -3.24
N SER A 775 4.39 40.01 -2.94
CA SER A 775 5.17 39.09 -3.78
C SER A 775 5.22 37.67 -3.20
N VAL A 776 5.10 37.53 -1.87
CA VAL A 776 5.07 36.25 -1.17
C VAL A 776 3.90 36.22 -0.19
N LEU A 777 3.14 35.12 -0.22
CA LEU A 777 2.03 34.92 0.70
C LEU A 777 1.89 33.47 1.09
N TRP A 778 1.36 33.26 2.29
CA TRP A 778 0.89 31.97 2.78
C TRP A 778 -0.63 32.00 2.93
N LEU A 779 -1.32 30.96 2.47
CA LEU A 779 -2.75 30.77 2.66
C LEU A 779 -3.04 29.35 3.16
N THR A 780 -4.10 29.17 3.93
CA THR A 780 -4.63 27.82 4.15
C THR A 780 -5.17 27.25 2.84
N ALA A 781 -5.14 25.93 2.67
CA ALA A 781 -5.60 25.26 1.45
C ALA A 781 -7.03 25.68 1.06
N GLY A 782 -7.93 25.82 2.04
CA GLY A 782 -9.30 26.29 1.84
C GLY A 782 -9.37 27.73 1.34
N LEU A 783 -8.63 28.66 1.94
CA LEU A 783 -8.60 30.07 1.49
C LEU A 783 -7.93 30.21 0.12
N PHE A 784 -6.83 29.48 -0.10
CA PHE A 784 -6.16 29.39 -1.40
C PHE A 784 -7.15 29.01 -2.51
N ARG A 785 -7.90 27.92 -2.32
CA ARG A 785 -8.94 27.46 -3.24
C ARG A 785 -9.96 28.57 -3.53
N LEU A 786 -10.53 29.18 -2.49
CA LEU A 786 -11.53 30.24 -2.63
C LEU A 786 -11.02 31.43 -3.44
N VAL A 787 -9.77 31.84 -3.23
CA VAL A 787 -9.16 32.95 -3.98
C VAL A 787 -8.89 32.54 -5.43
N VAL A 788 -8.41 31.32 -5.68
CA VAL A 788 -8.19 30.82 -7.07
C VAL A 788 -9.50 30.72 -7.84
N ASP A 789 -10.56 30.20 -7.22
CA ASP A 789 -11.84 29.97 -7.90
C ASP A 789 -12.60 31.28 -8.16
N HIS A 790 -12.56 32.23 -7.23
CA HIS A 790 -13.38 33.44 -7.33
C HIS A 790 -12.60 34.68 -7.75
N ARG A 791 -11.33 34.81 -7.34
CA ARG A 791 -10.51 36.03 -7.52
C ARG A 791 -9.09 35.71 -8.02
N PRO A 792 -8.90 34.90 -9.08
CA PRO A 792 -7.57 34.48 -9.53
C PRO A 792 -6.65 35.65 -9.93
N GLU A 793 -7.21 36.80 -10.30
CA GLU A 793 -6.44 38.03 -10.57
C GLU A 793 -5.64 38.56 -9.37
N ALA A 794 -6.00 38.14 -8.15
CA ALA A 794 -5.28 38.46 -6.92
C ALA A 794 -3.80 38.07 -6.95
N PHE A 795 -3.45 37.04 -7.73
CA PHE A 795 -2.09 36.48 -7.79
C PHE A 795 -1.18 37.17 -8.81
N ALA A 796 -1.68 38.14 -9.59
CA ALA A 796 -0.88 38.85 -10.59
C ALA A 796 0.43 39.51 -10.05
N PRO A 797 0.48 40.12 -8.85
CA PRO A 797 1.73 40.66 -8.30
C PRO A 797 2.59 39.60 -7.58
N VAL A 798 2.06 38.39 -7.38
CA VAL A 798 2.64 37.36 -6.53
C VAL A 798 3.64 36.54 -7.32
N ARG A 799 4.79 36.23 -6.70
CA ARG A 799 5.84 35.39 -7.28
C ARG A 799 5.87 34.01 -6.64
N GLN A 800 5.52 33.93 -5.35
CA GLN A 800 5.56 32.70 -4.57
C GLN A 800 4.31 32.58 -3.70
N VAL A 801 3.56 31.49 -3.88
CA VAL A 801 2.40 31.14 -3.06
C VAL A 801 2.76 29.90 -2.24
N LEU A 802 2.74 30.05 -0.92
CA LEU A 802 2.76 28.92 0.00
C LEU A 802 1.32 28.57 0.38
N THR A 803 0.98 27.30 0.36
CA THR A 803 -0.35 26.82 0.73
C THR A 803 -0.26 25.51 1.48
N GLY A 804 -1.18 25.28 2.42
CA GLY A 804 -1.14 24.10 3.27
C GLY A 804 -2.13 24.15 4.41
N GLY A 805 -1.85 23.43 5.49
CA GLY A 805 -2.75 23.36 6.65
C GLY A 805 -3.95 22.42 6.46
N ASP A 806 -4.20 21.92 5.25
CA ASP A 806 -5.09 20.81 4.88
C ASP A 806 -4.62 20.22 3.53
N VAL A 807 -5.33 19.24 2.98
CA VAL A 807 -5.08 18.69 1.64
C VAL A 807 -5.24 19.81 0.60
N VAL A 808 -4.16 20.12 -0.11
CA VAL A 808 -4.16 21.16 -1.15
C VAL A 808 -4.74 20.58 -2.43
N PRO A 809 -5.76 21.21 -3.04
CA PRO A 809 -6.43 20.63 -4.19
C PRO A 809 -5.61 20.80 -5.49
N PRO A 810 -5.23 19.69 -6.17
CA PRO A 810 -4.34 19.74 -7.34
C PRO A 810 -4.87 20.60 -8.49
N GLU A 811 -6.18 20.57 -8.75
CA GLU A 811 -6.79 21.28 -9.87
C GLU A 811 -6.63 22.81 -9.77
N GLN A 812 -6.81 23.39 -8.59
CA GLN A 812 -6.61 24.83 -8.38
C GLN A 812 -5.13 25.21 -8.51
N VAL A 813 -4.21 24.34 -8.08
CA VAL A 813 -2.78 24.56 -8.31
C VAL A 813 -2.47 24.58 -9.80
N ARG A 814 -2.98 23.61 -10.56
CA ARG A 814 -2.80 23.52 -12.01
C ARG A 814 -3.31 24.78 -12.72
N ARG A 815 -4.56 25.18 -12.46
CA ARG A 815 -5.18 26.39 -13.04
C ARG A 815 -4.38 27.65 -12.74
N LEU A 816 -3.86 27.77 -11.51
CA LEU A 816 -3.10 28.95 -11.13
C LEU A 816 -1.76 29.03 -11.87
N LEU A 817 -1.03 27.91 -11.98
CA LEU A 817 0.24 27.82 -12.70
C LEU A 817 0.06 28.01 -14.22
N GLU A 818 -1.05 27.55 -14.80
CA GLU A 818 -1.40 27.81 -16.22
C GLU A 818 -1.64 29.30 -16.48
N ARG A 819 -2.31 29.98 -15.54
CA ARG A 819 -2.64 31.41 -15.66
C ARG A 819 -1.44 32.32 -15.44
N TYR A 820 -0.51 31.95 -14.57
CA TYR A 820 0.66 32.76 -14.21
C TYR A 820 1.97 31.99 -14.41
N PRO A 821 2.47 31.89 -15.66
CA PRO A 821 3.78 31.32 -15.93
C PRO A 821 4.88 32.07 -15.15
N GLY A 822 5.68 31.32 -14.38
CA GLY A 822 6.73 31.87 -13.51
C GLY A 822 6.30 32.10 -12.06
N LEU A 823 5.02 31.85 -11.72
CA LEU A 823 4.60 31.70 -10.33
C LEU A 823 5.09 30.36 -9.78
N ARG A 824 5.60 30.35 -8.54
CA ARG A 824 5.88 29.12 -7.79
C ARG A 824 4.78 28.86 -6.78
N VAL A 825 4.24 27.64 -6.78
CA VAL A 825 3.33 27.16 -5.73
C VAL A 825 4.07 26.15 -4.85
N THR A 826 4.02 26.32 -3.54
CA THR A 826 4.63 25.41 -2.56
C THR A 826 3.56 24.84 -1.66
N ASN A 827 3.34 23.53 -1.73
CA ASN A 827 2.53 22.80 -0.75
C ASN A 827 3.38 22.57 0.51
N GLY A 828 2.99 23.18 1.62
CA GLY A 828 3.67 23.05 2.92
C GLY A 828 2.86 22.21 3.90
N TYR A 829 3.50 21.17 4.42
CA TYR A 829 2.92 20.30 5.45
C TYR A 829 3.74 20.40 6.73
N GLY A 830 3.07 20.53 7.86
CA GLY A 830 3.65 20.33 9.18
C GLY A 830 2.60 20.47 10.29
N PRO A 831 2.72 19.69 11.37
CA PRO A 831 1.98 19.93 12.60
C PRO A 831 2.67 21.01 13.45
N THR A 832 1.92 21.61 14.36
CA THR A 832 2.43 22.66 15.28
C THR A 832 3.59 22.19 16.13
N GLU A 833 3.59 20.92 16.54
CA GLU A 833 4.68 20.28 17.29
C GLU A 833 6.01 20.22 16.54
N CYS A 834 5.99 20.46 15.23
CA CYS A 834 7.16 20.51 14.35
C CYS A 834 7.42 21.90 13.77
N THR A 835 6.73 22.94 14.27
CA THR A 835 6.90 24.35 13.88
C THR A 835 6.56 24.62 12.41
N THR A 836 5.26 24.71 12.12
CA THR A 836 4.68 25.13 10.83
C THR A 836 4.96 24.19 9.65
N PHE A 837 6.18 24.11 9.13
CA PHE A 837 6.54 23.24 8.00
C PHE A 837 7.57 22.20 8.40
N THR A 838 7.25 20.95 8.09
CA THR A 838 8.11 19.78 8.21
C THR A 838 8.58 19.33 6.83
N THR A 839 7.66 19.28 5.87
CA THR A 839 7.93 18.89 4.49
C THR A 839 7.30 19.88 3.51
N VAL A 840 7.87 19.98 2.31
CA VAL A 840 7.37 20.85 1.25
C VAL A 840 7.44 20.18 -0.12
N HIS A 841 6.52 20.54 -1.00
CA HIS A 841 6.55 20.20 -2.42
C HIS A 841 6.43 21.47 -3.29
N HIS A 842 7.46 21.74 -4.10
CA HIS A 842 7.47 22.83 -5.07
C HIS A 842 6.88 22.41 -6.40
N LEU A 843 6.12 23.33 -6.99
CA LEU A 843 5.50 23.20 -8.29
C LEU A 843 5.73 24.50 -9.05
N ASP A 844 6.51 24.41 -10.14
CA ASP A 844 6.82 25.54 -11.01
C ASP A 844 6.07 25.46 -12.34
N SER A 845 5.47 24.30 -12.65
CA SER A 845 4.71 24.10 -13.88
C SER A 845 3.45 23.24 -13.68
N PRO A 846 2.41 23.43 -14.51
CA PRO A 846 1.20 22.60 -14.48
C PRO A 846 1.46 21.11 -14.69
N ALA A 847 2.52 20.77 -15.43
CA ALA A 847 2.91 19.39 -15.75
C ALA A 847 3.48 18.63 -14.53
N GLU A 848 3.92 19.33 -13.49
CA GLU A 848 4.41 18.73 -12.25
C GLU A 848 3.28 18.34 -11.28
N VAL A 849 2.06 18.86 -11.50
CA VAL A 849 0.92 18.69 -10.61
C VAL A 849 0.33 17.27 -10.76
N SER A 850 0.52 16.45 -9.71
CA SER A 850 -0.08 15.12 -9.59
C SER A 850 -1.31 15.11 -8.70
N ASP A 851 -2.08 14.02 -8.75
CA ASP A 851 -3.24 13.76 -7.89
C ASP A 851 -3.12 12.33 -7.28
N PRO A 852 -3.01 12.20 -5.95
CA PRO A 852 -2.97 13.26 -4.95
C PRO A 852 -1.68 14.11 -5.03
N LEU A 853 -1.73 15.31 -4.45
CA LEU A 853 -0.56 16.18 -4.34
C LEU A 853 0.36 15.72 -3.20
N PRO A 854 1.66 15.44 -3.45
CA PRO A 854 2.59 15.07 -2.39
C PRO A 854 2.80 16.21 -1.40
N ILE A 855 3.07 15.85 -0.15
CA ILE A 855 3.58 16.76 0.88
C ILE A 855 5.11 16.95 0.78
N GLY A 856 5.75 16.17 -0.10
CA GLY A 856 7.10 16.43 -0.61
C GLY A 856 8.22 15.91 0.28
N ARG A 857 9.25 16.72 0.53
CA ARG A 857 10.50 16.29 1.21
C ARG A 857 10.76 17.12 2.47
N PRO A 858 11.52 16.59 3.44
CA PRO A 858 11.86 17.34 4.66
C PRO A 858 12.56 18.66 4.34
N VAL A 859 12.16 19.73 5.04
CA VAL A 859 12.85 21.04 4.96
C VAL A 859 14.19 20.98 5.72
N PRO A 860 15.10 21.93 5.52
CA PRO A 860 16.39 21.94 6.21
C PRO A 860 16.26 21.78 7.74
N GLY A 861 17.21 21.09 8.38
CA GLY A 861 17.23 20.83 9.82
C GLY A 861 16.17 19.85 10.32
N THR A 862 15.52 19.11 9.41
CA THR A 862 14.39 18.21 9.71
C THR A 862 14.74 16.80 9.31
N ARG A 863 14.32 15.83 10.13
CA ARG A 863 14.42 14.41 9.80
C ARG A 863 13.02 13.82 9.79
N VAL A 864 12.72 12.92 8.86
CA VAL A 864 11.43 12.26 8.75
C VAL A 864 11.59 10.75 8.56
N PHE A 865 10.73 10.00 9.20
CA PHE A 865 10.69 8.54 9.12
C PHE A 865 9.25 8.10 8.87
N VAL A 866 9.10 7.03 8.09
CA VAL A 866 7.80 6.37 7.89
C VAL A 866 7.88 5.04 8.60
N LEU A 867 7.19 4.93 9.74
CA LEU A 867 7.35 3.83 10.69
C LEU A 867 6.07 3.01 10.84
N ASP A 868 6.21 1.71 11.11
CA ASP A 868 5.12 0.85 11.55
C ASP A 868 4.72 1.15 13.00
N GLU A 869 3.68 0.46 13.49
CA GLU A 869 3.16 0.65 14.85
C GLU A 869 4.19 0.34 15.95
N ASP A 870 5.16 -0.53 15.64
CA ASP A 870 6.23 -0.96 16.54
C ASP A 870 7.48 -0.04 16.43
N GLY A 871 7.45 0.98 15.59
CA GLY A 871 8.51 1.98 15.44
C GLY A 871 9.62 1.61 14.47
N HIS A 872 9.39 0.66 13.56
CA HIS A 872 10.38 0.23 12.58
C HIS A 872 10.11 0.84 11.20
N PRO A 873 11.16 1.07 10.38
CA PRO A 873 10.98 1.53 9.01
C PRO A 873 10.11 0.57 8.20
N VAL A 874 9.19 1.13 7.40
CA VAL A 874 8.38 0.35 6.45
C VAL A 874 9.10 0.22 5.09
N PRO A 875 8.82 -0.84 4.30
CA PRO A 875 9.38 -0.98 2.95
C PRO A 875 9.03 0.22 2.05
N PRO A 876 9.88 0.57 1.06
CA PRO A 876 9.68 1.79 0.28
C PRO A 876 8.37 1.81 -0.49
N GLY A 877 7.41 2.66 -0.14
CA GLY A 877 6.08 2.73 -0.77
C GLY A 877 4.98 2.01 -0.01
N ALA A 878 5.32 1.31 1.08
CA ALA A 878 4.36 0.93 2.11
C ALA A 878 3.85 2.17 2.87
N VAL A 879 2.66 2.05 3.45
CA VAL A 879 2.06 3.09 4.29
C VAL A 879 2.52 2.91 5.73
N GLY A 880 2.92 4.00 6.37
CA GLY A 880 3.27 4.02 7.80
C GLY A 880 3.00 5.38 8.45
N GLU A 881 3.20 5.46 9.75
CA GLU A 881 3.07 6.71 10.52
C GLU A 881 4.28 7.61 10.26
N LEU A 882 4.03 8.86 9.88
CA LEU A 882 5.06 9.89 9.76
C LEU A 882 5.57 10.25 11.16
N CYS A 883 6.86 10.08 11.38
CA CYS A 883 7.56 10.49 12.59
C CYS A 883 8.63 11.52 12.24
N VAL A 884 8.73 12.57 13.05
CA VAL A 884 9.54 13.76 12.74
C VAL A 884 10.60 13.97 13.81
N GLY A 885 11.82 14.28 13.38
CA GLY A 885 12.97 14.64 14.20
C GLY A 885 13.60 15.96 13.76
N GLY A 886 14.64 16.38 14.49
CA GLY A 886 15.46 17.54 14.13
C GLY A 886 15.10 18.84 14.86
N ALA A 887 15.68 19.93 14.37
CA ALA A 887 15.77 21.20 15.09
C ALA A 887 14.44 21.94 15.24
N GLY A 888 13.39 21.59 14.47
CA GLY A 888 12.07 22.22 14.65
C GLY A 888 11.08 21.49 15.53
N LEU A 889 11.50 20.44 16.24
CA LEU A 889 10.67 19.85 17.28
C LEU A 889 10.46 20.83 18.44
N ALA A 890 9.20 20.97 18.84
CA ALA A 890 8.79 21.58 20.09
C ALA A 890 9.28 20.78 21.30
N ASP A 891 9.26 21.41 22.48
CA ASP A 891 9.77 20.76 23.69
C ASP A 891 8.79 19.71 24.24
N GLY A 892 7.52 19.78 23.85
CA GLY A 892 6.47 18.85 24.27
C GLY A 892 5.13 19.56 24.38
N TYR A 893 4.40 19.23 25.44
CA TYR A 893 3.15 19.87 25.79
C TYR A 893 3.23 20.47 27.20
N LEU A 894 2.79 21.73 27.33
CA LEU A 894 2.89 22.51 28.55
C LEU A 894 2.11 21.83 29.69
N GLY A 895 2.82 21.46 30.76
CA GLY A 895 2.22 20.82 31.94
C GLY A 895 1.64 19.41 31.70
N ALA A 896 1.94 18.77 30.57
CA ALA A 896 1.38 17.46 30.20
C ALA A 896 2.48 16.42 29.86
N PRO A 897 3.21 15.91 30.87
CA PRO A 897 4.35 15.02 30.66
C PRO A 897 3.97 13.66 30.05
N GLU A 898 2.83 13.07 30.43
CA GLU A 898 2.37 11.78 29.89
C GLU A 898 2.02 11.88 28.40
N GLU A 899 1.29 12.93 28.01
CA GLU A 899 0.98 13.18 26.60
C GLU A 899 2.24 13.51 25.80
N THR A 900 3.18 14.23 26.40
CA THR A 900 4.49 14.52 25.81
C THR A 900 5.26 13.23 25.57
N ALA A 901 5.30 12.32 26.55
CA ALA A 901 5.94 11.03 26.41
C ALA A 901 5.27 10.16 25.34
N ARG A 902 3.95 10.23 25.18
CA ARG A 902 3.22 9.49 24.13
C ARG A 902 3.51 10.04 22.73
N ALA A 903 3.42 11.36 22.56
CA ALA A 903 3.54 11.98 21.24
C ALA A 903 5.00 12.18 20.82
N PHE A 904 5.90 12.46 21.75
CA PHE A 904 7.34 12.65 21.49
C PHE A 904 8.20 11.50 22.03
N GLY A 905 7.60 10.33 22.24
CA GLY A 905 8.27 9.12 22.72
C GLY A 905 8.96 8.32 21.62
N GLY A 906 8.71 8.66 20.35
CA GLY A 906 9.33 7.98 19.22
C GLY A 906 10.86 8.09 19.28
N ARG A 907 11.54 7.12 18.66
CA ARG A 907 13.00 7.06 18.60
C ARG A 907 13.43 6.82 17.17
N ALA A 908 14.39 7.62 16.70
CA ALA A 908 14.97 7.45 15.37
C ALA A 908 15.62 6.05 15.29
N PRO A 909 15.29 5.24 14.27
CA PRO A 909 15.79 3.86 14.17
C PRO A 909 17.32 3.74 14.12
N ASP A 910 18.00 4.79 13.65
CA ASP A 910 19.44 4.82 13.40
C ASP A 910 20.26 5.43 14.54
N THR A 911 19.71 6.40 15.25
CA THR A 911 20.42 7.26 16.21
C THR A 911 19.80 7.25 17.61
N GLY A 912 18.56 6.78 17.74
CA GLY A 912 17.79 6.84 18.98
C GLY A 912 17.35 8.25 19.37
N GLU A 913 17.52 9.25 18.48
CA GLU A 913 17.05 10.61 18.72
C GLU A 913 15.54 10.68 18.93
N ARG A 914 15.08 11.66 19.70
CA ARG A 914 13.66 11.87 19.99
C ARG A 914 12.89 12.20 18.70
N LEU A 915 11.80 11.49 18.47
CA LEU A 915 10.85 11.76 17.39
C LEU A 915 9.47 12.16 17.92
N TYR A 916 8.80 13.07 17.20
CA TYR A 916 7.38 13.33 17.32
C TYR A 916 6.59 12.41 16.37
N ARG A 917 5.61 11.69 16.91
CA ARG A 917 4.65 10.85 16.19
C ARG A 917 3.46 11.70 15.77
N THR A 918 3.28 11.96 14.48
CA THR A 918 2.27 12.91 14.00
C THR A 918 0.85 12.37 14.04
N GLY A 919 0.70 11.03 14.06
CA GLY A 919 -0.56 10.34 13.80
C GLY A 919 -1.02 10.35 12.34
N ASP A 920 -0.23 10.97 11.44
CA ASP A 920 -0.51 11.01 10.00
C ASP A 920 0.10 9.78 9.30
N LEU A 921 -0.69 9.14 8.44
CA LEU A 921 -0.27 8.04 7.60
C LEU A 921 0.23 8.58 6.25
N VAL A 922 1.43 8.14 5.87
CA VAL A 922 2.11 8.58 4.64
C VAL A 922 2.81 7.41 3.97
N ARG A 923 3.24 7.61 2.72
CA ARG A 923 4.19 6.73 2.03
C ARG A 923 5.16 7.52 1.17
N TRP A 924 6.30 6.91 0.85
CA TRP A 924 7.19 7.43 -0.20
C TRP A 924 6.68 7.02 -1.58
N ASP A 925 6.68 7.96 -2.53
CA ASP A 925 6.50 7.65 -3.95
C ASP A 925 7.82 7.25 -4.63
N GLY A 926 7.75 6.77 -5.87
CA GLY A 926 8.92 6.40 -6.67
C GLY A 926 9.86 7.56 -7.01
N ARG A 927 9.47 8.81 -6.71
CA ARG A 927 10.32 10.02 -6.83
C ARG A 927 10.90 10.45 -5.49
N GLY A 928 10.70 9.68 -4.41
CA GLY A 928 11.17 10.02 -3.08
C GLY A 928 10.48 11.27 -2.53
N ARG A 929 9.17 11.40 -2.76
CA ARG A 929 8.31 12.41 -2.14
C ARG A 929 7.32 11.72 -1.21
N LEU A 930 7.03 12.32 -0.06
CA LEU A 930 6.00 11.84 0.84
C LEU A 930 4.62 12.20 0.28
N VAL A 931 3.74 11.19 0.25
CA VAL A 931 2.33 11.31 -0.10
C VAL A 931 1.51 11.08 1.16
N PHE A 932 0.64 12.02 1.49
CA PHE A 932 -0.28 11.91 2.61
C PHE A 932 -1.44 10.96 2.25
N ILE A 933 -1.71 9.99 3.11
CA ILE A 933 -2.76 8.98 2.92
C ILE A 933 -3.96 9.28 3.80
N GLY A 934 -3.73 9.74 5.03
CA GLY A 934 -4.80 10.03 5.98
C GLY A 934 -4.27 10.14 7.41
N ARG A 935 -5.17 10.03 8.39
CA ARG A 935 -4.81 9.96 9.81
C ARG A 935 -5.11 8.59 10.37
N ARG A 936 -4.29 8.15 11.32
CA ARG A 936 -4.57 6.95 12.12
C ARG A 936 -5.75 7.18 13.07
N ASP A 937 -5.89 8.41 13.55
CA ASP A 937 -6.97 8.84 14.43
C ASP A 937 -8.13 9.51 13.64
N HIS A 938 -9.19 9.91 14.34
CA HIS A 938 -10.34 10.60 13.74
C HIS A 938 -10.14 12.12 13.64
N GLN A 939 -8.94 12.63 13.89
CA GLN A 939 -8.70 14.06 13.84
C GLN A 939 -8.82 14.58 12.41
N MET A 940 -9.20 15.84 12.28
CA MET A 940 -9.32 16.46 10.97
C MET A 940 -8.93 17.92 11.01
N LYS A 941 -8.64 18.44 9.81
CA LYS A 941 -8.44 19.86 9.59
C LYS A 941 -9.72 20.44 9.02
N VAL A 942 -10.19 21.54 9.62
CA VAL A 942 -11.35 22.31 9.19
C VAL A 942 -10.88 23.75 9.05
N ARG A 943 -10.91 24.28 7.83
CA ARG A 943 -10.41 25.64 7.50
C ARG A 943 -8.96 25.88 7.95
N GLY A 944 -8.13 24.83 8.00
CA GLY A 944 -6.73 24.88 8.44
C GLY A 944 -6.53 24.72 9.95
N PHE A 945 -7.60 24.68 10.76
CA PHE A 945 -7.51 24.41 12.20
C PHE A 945 -7.64 22.91 12.48
N ARG A 946 -6.81 22.40 13.40
CA ARG A 946 -6.95 21.03 13.90
C ARG A 946 -8.19 20.97 14.80
N VAL A 947 -9.10 20.05 14.49
CA VAL A 947 -10.31 19.79 15.27
C VAL A 947 -10.31 18.32 15.68
N GLU A 948 -10.63 18.08 16.95
CA GLU A 948 -10.88 16.76 17.53
C GLU A 948 -12.40 16.52 17.55
N PRO A 949 -12.98 15.75 16.60
CA PRO A 949 -14.44 15.56 16.56
C PRO A 949 -14.96 14.96 17.87
N ASP A 950 -14.20 14.07 18.50
CA ASP A 950 -14.55 13.47 19.78
C ASP A 950 -14.65 14.48 20.92
N ALA A 951 -13.88 15.59 20.87
CA ALA A 951 -14.00 16.66 21.86
C ALA A 951 -15.33 17.41 21.70
N VAL A 952 -15.75 17.67 20.47
CA VAL A 952 -17.04 18.31 20.17
C VAL A 952 -18.19 17.36 20.55
N ALA A 953 -18.08 16.08 20.19
CA ALA A 953 -19.04 15.06 20.58
C ALA A 953 -19.16 14.94 22.10
N ARG A 954 -18.05 14.99 22.83
CA ARG A 954 -18.05 14.99 24.30
C ARG A 954 -18.77 16.21 24.88
N ARG A 955 -18.47 17.41 24.38
CA ARG A 955 -19.16 18.65 24.81
C ARG A 955 -20.66 18.58 24.57
N LEU A 956 -21.08 18.00 23.44
CA LEU A 956 -22.48 17.76 23.14
C LEU A 956 -23.13 16.81 24.16
N ARG A 957 -22.47 15.71 24.53
CA ARG A 957 -22.97 14.76 25.54
C ARG A 957 -23.07 15.35 26.95
N GLU A 958 -22.38 16.45 27.23
CA GLU A 958 -22.53 17.18 28.50
C GLU A 958 -23.83 18.01 28.57
N HIS A 959 -24.49 18.26 27.43
CA HIS A 959 -25.75 18.99 27.40
C HIS A 959 -26.88 18.14 28.04
N PRO A 960 -27.67 18.66 29.00
CA PRO A 960 -28.64 17.85 29.76
C PRO A 960 -29.70 17.12 28.92
N GLN A 961 -30.01 17.65 27.72
CA GLN A 961 -31.01 17.10 26.81
C GLN A 961 -30.40 16.30 25.64
N VAL A 962 -29.09 16.03 25.65
CA VAL A 962 -28.40 15.17 24.67
C VAL A 962 -28.09 13.83 25.34
N ARG A 963 -28.58 12.74 24.76
CA ARG A 963 -28.31 11.37 25.23
C ARG A 963 -27.00 10.82 24.68
N ASP A 964 -26.74 11.07 23.39
CA ASP A 964 -25.49 10.71 22.75
C ASP A 964 -25.21 11.63 21.56
N ALA A 965 -23.95 11.72 21.16
CA ALA A 965 -23.51 12.51 20.02
C ALA A 965 -22.33 11.84 19.31
N VAL A 966 -22.26 12.00 18.00
CA VAL A 966 -21.11 11.67 17.15
C VAL A 966 -20.82 12.88 16.29
N VAL A 967 -19.54 13.20 16.09
CA VAL A 967 -19.13 14.29 15.20
C VAL A 967 -18.16 13.74 14.17
N ALA A 968 -18.36 14.13 12.92
CA ALA A 968 -17.53 13.74 11.79
C ALA A 968 -17.37 14.91 10.81
N GLY A 969 -16.49 14.74 9.83
CA GLY A 969 -16.39 15.67 8.70
C GLY A 969 -17.33 15.23 7.58
N ASP A 970 -18.10 16.18 7.05
CA ASP A 970 -18.88 16.04 5.81
C ASP A 970 -18.15 16.74 4.65
N GLY A 971 -18.09 16.08 3.49
CA GLY A 971 -17.38 16.54 2.29
C GLY A 971 -15.94 16.03 2.16
N ASP A 972 -15.36 16.19 0.96
CA ASP A 972 -14.03 15.69 0.63
C ASP A 972 -12.90 16.46 1.35
N PRO A 973 -11.81 15.79 1.76
CA PRO A 973 -10.60 16.46 2.24
C PRO A 973 -10.09 17.48 1.20
N GLY A 974 -9.81 18.71 1.63
CA GLY A 974 -9.43 19.81 0.72
C GLY A 974 -10.61 20.55 0.05
N ALA A 975 -11.85 20.11 0.28
CA ALA A 975 -13.07 20.84 -0.10
C ALA A 975 -13.56 21.78 1.02
N ASP A 976 -14.82 22.24 0.98
CA ASP A 976 -15.44 22.95 2.10
C ASP A 976 -15.85 21.91 3.15
N ARG A 977 -14.86 21.30 3.81
CA ARG A 977 -15.07 20.24 4.79
C ARG A 977 -15.76 20.86 6.01
N ARG A 978 -16.97 20.38 6.30
CA ARG A 978 -17.83 20.90 7.39
C ARG A 978 -17.91 19.88 8.51
N LEU A 979 -18.13 20.36 9.73
CA LEU A 979 -18.43 19.48 10.85
C LEU A 979 -19.91 19.07 10.82
N LEU A 980 -20.16 17.76 10.79
CA LEU A 980 -21.46 17.12 10.94
C LEU A 980 -21.59 16.56 12.35
N ALA A 981 -22.62 16.98 13.08
CA ALA A 981 -23.01 16.40 14.36
C ALA A 981 -24.26 15.51 14.19
N GLY A 982 -24.11 14.22 14.47
CA GLY A 982 -25.23 13.33 14.73
C GLY A 982 -25.58 13.37 16.21
N VAL A 983 -26.83 13.66 16.56
CA VAL A 983 -27.26 13.87 17.95
C VAL A 983 -28.49 13.03 18.26
N ILE A 984 -28.44 12.29 19.38
CA ILE A 984 -29.60 11.64 19.99
C ILE A 984 -30.03 12.51 21.16
N VAL A 985 -31.29 12.94 21.16
CA VAL A 985 -31.83 13.91 22.11
C VAL A 985 -32.85 13.26 23.05
N ALA A 986 -33.01 13.85 24.23
CA ALA A 986 -34.14 13.58 25.12
C ALA A 986 -35.32 14.51 24.77
N ASP A 987 -36.53 14.17 25.20
CA ASP A 987 -37.72 15.03 25.05
C ASP A 987 -37.85 15.94 26.29
N PRO A 988 -37.96 17.28 26.15
CA PRO A 988 -37.96 18.05 24.91
C PRO A 988 -36.59 18.14 24.25
N ALA A 989 -36.57 18.01 22.92
CA ALA A 989 -35.36 18.08 22.11
C ALA A 989 -34.82 19.52 22.07
N PRO A 990 -33.51 19.72 22.29
CA PRO A 990 -32.89 21.02 22.11
C PRO A 990 -32.84 21.38 20.62
N SER A 991 -33.00 22.67 20.33
CA SER A 991 -32.83 23.21 18.99
C SER A 991 -31.35 23.24 18.57
N VAL A 992 -31.09 23.28 17.25
CA VAL A 992 -29.73 23.51 16.72
C VAL A 992 -29.10 24.78 17.29
N ALA A 993 -29.89 25.85 17.47
CA ALA A 993 -29.40 27.11 18.01
C ALA A 993 -28.93 26.96 19.47
N GLU A 994 -29.66 26.21 20.30
CA GLU A 994 -29.28 25.92 21.68
C GLU A 994 -28.00 25.07 21.74
N LEU A 995 -27.89 24.02 20.92
CA LEU A 995 -26.70 23.19 20.89
C LEU A 995 -25.47 23.93 20.35
N ARG A 996 -25.65 24.81 19.35
CA ARG A 996 -24.59 25.71 18.88
C ARG A 996 -24.10 26.64 19.98
N ALA A 997 -25.02 27.27 20.71
CA ALA A 997 -24.69 28.14 21.84
C ALA A 997 -23.96 27.37 22.96
N TRP A 998 -24.40 26.14 23.27
CA TRP A 998 -23.77 25.28 24.28
C TRP A 998 -22.32 24.91 23.94
N ILE A 999 -22.05 24.61 22.66
CA ILE A 999 -20.68 24.35 22.19
C ILE A 999 -19.86 25.64 22.24
N ALA A 1000 -20.40 26.74 21.71
CA ALA A 1000 -19.71 28.03 21.61
C ALA A 1000 -19.35 28.64 22.98
N ASP A 1001 -20.01 28.23 24.06
CA ASP A 1001 -19.70 28.62 25.43
C ASP A 1001 -18.32 28.09 25.90
N ALA A 1002 -17.91 26.90 25.42
CA ALA A 1002 -16.71 26.21 25.89
C ALA A 1002 -15.64 25.97 24.81
N LEU A 1003 -16.05 25.92 23.53
CA LEU A 1003 -15.18 25.60 22.40
C LEU A 1003 -15.12 26.77 21.40
N PRO A 1004 -13.98 26.97 20.72
CA PRO A 1004 -13.83 28.03 19.74
C PRO A 1004 -14.77 27.85 18.54
N SER A 1005 -15.06 28.95 17.84
CA SER A 1005 -16.05 29.00 16.77
C SER A 1005 -15.81 28.00 15.62
N TRP A 1006 -14.56 27.69 15.29
CA TRP A 1006 -14.21 26.70 14.25
C TRP A 1006 -14.48 25.24 14.65
N ALA A 1007 -14.77 24.95 15.92
CA ALA A 1007 -15.15 23.62 16.41
C ALA A 1007 -16.68 23.42 16.47
N VAL A 1008 -17.48 24.43 16.10
CA VAL A 1008 -18.94 24.37 16.12
C VAL A 1008 -19.47 23.69 14.84
N PRO A 1009 -20.29 22.63 14.95
CA PRO A 1009 -20.87 21.94 13.78
C PRO A 1009 -21.78 22.81 12.91
N GLU A 1010 -21.63 22.62 11.61
CA GLU A 1010 -22.40 23.31 10.58
C GLU A 1010 -23.58 22.48 10.10
N LEU A 1011 -23.48 21.15 10.17
CA LEU A 1011 -24.54 20.22 9.80
C LEU A 1011 -24.98 19.44 11.03
N TRP A 1012 -26.29 19.22 11.16
CA TRP A 1012 -26.92 18.61 12.32
C TRP A 1012 -27.90 17.53 11.89
N SER A 1013 -27.73 16.32 12.38
CA SER A 1013 -28.60 15.18 12.10
C SER A 1013 -29.18 14.66 13.42
N PHE A 1014 -30.49 14.82 13.62
CA PHE A 1014 -31.17 14.36 14.83
C PHE A 1014 -31.79 13.00 14.58
N THR A 1015 -31.50 12.04 15.44
CA THR A 1015 -31.99 10.66 15.28
C THR A 1015 -32.36 10.04 16.62
N ASP A 1016 -33.30 9.09 16.61
CA ASP A 1016 -33.67 8.32 17.80
C ASP A 1016 -32.60 7.27 18.16
N ALA A 1017 -31.85 6.80 17.14
CA ALA A 1017 -30.72 5.88 17.27
C ALA A 1017 -29.74 6.11 16.11
N PHE A 1018 -28.44 5.93 16.33
CA PHE A 1018 -27.47 6.07 15.25
C PHE A 1018 -27.68 4.96 14.20
N PRO A 1019 -27.78 5.31 12.90
CA PRO A 1019 -27.80 4.32 11.84
C PRO A 1019 -26.46 3.57 11.86
N LEU A 1020 -26.50 2.25 11.68
CA LEU A 1020 -25.30 1.42 11.71
C LEU A 1020 -25.07 0.76 10.34
N THR A 1021 -23.81 0.63 9.96
CA THR A 1021 -23.34 -0.17 8.83
C THR A 1021 -23.53 -1.66 9.11
N SER A 1022 -23.37 -2.52 8.08
CA SER A 1022 -23.36 -3.99 8.23
C SER A 1022 -22.34 -4.50 9.26
N ASN A 1023 -21.30 -3.71 9.54
CA ASN A 1023 -20.26 -3.98 10.55
C ASN A 1023 -20.57 -3.35 11.93
N ALA A 1024 -21.82 -2.95 12.19
CA ALA A 1024 -22.27 -2.34 13.45
C ALA A 1024 -21.55 -1.04 13.86
N LYS A 1025 -20.88 -0.35 12.93
CA LYS A 1025 -20.32 1.01 13.13
C LYS A 1025 -21.33 2.07 12.71
N VAL A 1026 -21.29 3.26 13.31
CA VAL A 1026 -22.15 4.39 12.93
C VAL A 1026 -21.98 4.73 11.44
N ASP A 1027 -23.08 4.76 10.71
CA ASP A 1027 -23.16 5.13 9.30
C ASP A 1027 -23.24 6.66 9.16
N LEU A 1028 -22.07 7.27 8.97
CA LEU A 1028 -21.92 8.72 8.82
C LEU A 1028 -22.54 9.22 7.51
N GLN A 1029 -22.59 8.41 6.45
CA GLN A 1029 -23.23 8.80 5.18
C GLN A 1029 -24.76 8.86 5.34
N ALA A 1030 -25.34 7.92 6.07
CA ALA A 1030 -26.77 7.95 6.40
C ALA A 1030 -27.11 9.17 7.27
N LEU A 1031 -26.25 9.54 8.22
CA LEU A 1031 -26.43 10.76 9.02
C LEU A 1031 -26.35 12.03 8.17
N ALA A 1032 -25.36 12.11 7.26
CA ALA A 1032 -25.16 13.27 6.39
C ALA A 1032 -26.37 13.53 5.46
N LYS A 1033 -26.97 12.48 4.90
CA LYS A 1033 -28.16 12.59 4.02
C LYS A 1033 -29.37 13.27 4.67
N HIS A 1034 -29.50 13.15 5.99
CA HIS A 1034 -30.61 13.69 6.77
C HIS A 1034 -30.23 14.96 7.55
N ALA A 1035 -29.02 15.47 7.34
CA ALA A 1035 -28.53 16.60 8.10
C ALA A 1035 -29.16 17.93 7.62
N VAL A 1036 -29.47 18.79 8.58
CA VAL A 1036 -29.91 20.17 8.36
C VAL A 1036 -28.78 21.15 8.72
N ALA A 1037 -28.73 22.29 8.04
CA ALA A 1037 -27.75 23.36 8.28
C ALA A 1037 -28.23 24.36 9.35
#